data_AF-A0A7J6VBW8-F1
#
_entry.id   AF-A0A7J6VBW8-F1
#
_cell.length_a   1.000
_cell.length_b   1.000
_cell.length_c   1.000
_cell.angle_alpha   90.00
_cell.angle_beta   90.00
_cell.angle_gamma   90.00
#
_symmetry.space_group_name_H-M   'P 1'
#
loop_
_entity.id
_entity.type
_entity.pdbx_description
1 polymer ?
#
loop_
_entity_poly.entity_id
_entity_poly.type
_entity_poly.pdbx_seq_one_letter_code
_entity_poly.pdbx_strand_id
1 'polypeptide(L)'
;MMTCRVCQCVESDSRGDAALGFLDISPPCSEIVGNDDDRDSDSLKDQKEGIKSCRKESGVTEFISPTGEIFICNIDLEAGSNHHEDKLIDLGCSCKNDLSVAHYACALKWFVSYGSTVCEICGSVAVNVRPSDFEKVVASLKDYEKLMEKTVSGEPTSAYVGTGSSVDPDALAGVRRQRLSEIALWFNIHISKDNSVSYNNSTTVSQVIEQSSTDPLEAVATNENAATKWAVEITGVLVATGLLTVTLAWLIAPRVGKSTAKFGLHILLGGVCALTVVIFLRFFVLTRIKYGPARYWAILFVFWFLAEIDNSNRASNLDLVKEKDKMILHMETDADTKNLVNATQNQQLDRVMPTLRLEFYSTICYFSSKQQKYKKQLKSRNSAASFESVSLVLMAEEKKKDQFDVESASLLVKELRSTFASGKTKSYEWRVSQLKSIVKMMEENESQITDALTKDLSKPRFESFVAEISMTKTSSKLCLKELKHWMKPEKVKTQLTTYPSSAEIVSEPLGAVLIISAWNYPILLSLDPVIGAIAAGNTVVLKPSEIAPASSALLAKLVGEYLDSSAIRVIEGSIPETSALLEQKWDKIFYTGNGQVGRVVMTAAAKHLTPVVLELGGKSPVVVDSNINLKVAVRRIVYGKWACNNGQACIAPDYIITTKAFAPTLIDALRCVIEEFYGKDPFNSNEISRVVNSNHFARLTKLLDEDNVSDKIVYGGQRDKASLKIAPTILLDVPEDSLIMQEEIFGPLLPILTVDNIEESFDLIQSKSKPLAAYLFTTDKELEKKFVSTISSGGMVVNDTVIHLTNHTLPFGGVGESGIGSYHGKFSFDAFTHKKAVMYRGFGGDASARYPPYTPKKQKLLTALLKGDIIGAILVLLGWV
;
A
#
# COMPACT_ATOMS: atom_id res chain seq x y z
N MET A 1 9.80 37.72 -16.84
CA MET A 1 9.74 38.30 -15.48
C MET A 1 10.37 37.30 -14.51
N MET A 2 10.86 37.73 -13.34
CA MET A 2 11.29 36.80 -12.30
C MET A 2 10.05 36.26 -11.58
N THR A 3 9.99 34.94 -11.37
CA THR A 3 8.95 34.30 -10.56
C THR A 3 9.29 34.40 -9.08
N CYS A 4 8.27 34.43 -8.22
CA CYS A 4 8.48 34.29 -6.77
C CYS A 4 9.08 32.91 -6.47
N ARG A 5 10.20 32.82 -5.76
CA ARG A 5 10.80 31.52 -5.40
C ARG A 5 9.90 30.65 -4.51
N VAL A 6 8.93 31.24 -3.80
CA VAL A 6 8.04 30.56 -2.85
C VAL A 6 6.79 29.98 -3.53
N CYS A 7 6.06 30.77 -4.32
CA CYS A 7 4.81 30.34 -4.98
C CYS A 7 4.94 30.08 -6.49
N GLN A 8 6.08 30.43 -7.10
CA GLN A 8 6.36 30.38 -8.54
C GLN A 8 5.45 31.23 -9.45
N CYS A 9 4.52 32.00 -8.86
CA CYS A 9 3.70 32.98 -9.59
C CYS A 9 4.54 34.17 -10.09
N VAL A 10 3.98 34.86 -11.09
CA VAL A 10 4.47 36.15 -11.64
C VAL A 10 3.55 37.31 -11.25
N GLU A 11 2.32 37.01 -10.83
CA GLU A 11 1.24 37.96 -10.54
C GLU A 11 0.82 37.89 -9.06
N SER A 12 0.17 38.93 -8.55
CA SER A 12 -0.29 39.04 -7.17
C SER A 12 -1.58 38.24 -6.91
N ASP A 13 -1.54 37.31 -5.97
CA ASP A 13 -2.73 36.60 -5.50
C ASP A 13 -3.48 37.46 -4.47
N SER A 14 -4.50 38.19 -4.93
CA SER A 14 -5.30 39.14 -4.13
C SER A 14 -5.97 38.54 -2.89
N ARG A 15 -6.07 37.20 -2.80
CA ARG A 15 -6.52 36.48 -1.60
C ARG A 15 -5.51 36.57 -0.45
N GLY A 16 -4.21 36.62 -0.76
CA GLY A 16 -3.15 36.85 0.23
C GLY A 16 -3.25 38.25 0.83
N ASP A 17 -3.44 39.26 -0.03
CA ASP A 17 -3.61 40.65 0.41
C ASP A 17 -4.87 40.83 1.28
N ALA A 18 -5.98 40.17 0.92
CA ALA A 18 -7.20 40.15 1.72
C ALA A 18 -7.02 39.45 3.08
N ALA A 19 -6.29 38.33 3.13
CA ALA A 19 -6.00 37.60 4.36
C ALA A 19 -5.08 38.42 5.30
N LEU A 20 -4.04 39.07 4.76
CA LEU A 20 -3.20 39.98 5.54
C LEU A 20 -3.99 41.21 6.05
N GLY A 21 -4.86 41.77 5.20
CA GLY A 21 -5.72 42.90 5.57
C GLY A 21 -6.70 42.57 6.70
N PHE A 22 -7.27 41.37 6.72
CA PHE A 22 -8.13 40.94 7.84
C PHE A 22 -7.36 40.74 9.15
N LEU A 23 -6.09 40.33 9.08
CA LEU A 23 -5.21 40.15 10.23
C LEU A 23 -4.54 41.46 10.69
N ASP A 24 -4.80 42.59 10.02
CA ASP A 24 -4.13 43.87 10.23
C ASP A 24 -2.58 43.74 10.10
N ILE A 25 -2.14 43.08 9.03
CA ILE A 25 -0.72 42.84 8.72
C ILE A 25 -0.33 43.66 7.48
N SER A 26 0.27 44.84 7.71
CA SER A 26 0.90 45.63 6.66
C SER A 26 2.38 45.26 6.51
N PRO A 27 2.91 44.99 5.30
CA PRO A 27 4.33 44.72 5.09
C PRO A 27 5.22 45.89 5.57
N PRO A 28 6.49 45.63 5.93
CA PRO A 28 7.44 46.71 6.16
C PRO A 28 7.71 47.47 4.85
N CYS A 29 7.43 48.77 4.83
CA CYS A 29 7.88 49.64 3.76
C CYS A 29 9.41 49.80 3.84
N SER A 30 10.09 49.80 2.69
CA SER A 30 11.51 50.15 2.65
C SER A 30 11.67 51.66 2.79
N GLU A 31 12.26 52.10 3.90
CA GLU A 31 12.83 53.45 3.95
C GLU A 31 13.96 53.54 2.92
N ILE A 32 13.87 54.54 2.03
CA ILE A 32 14.86 54.72 0.96
C ILE A 32 16.12 55.30 1.60
N VAL A 33 17.12 54.44 1.86
CA VAL A 33 18.49 54.87 2.14
C VAL A 33 19.05 55.47 0.85
N GLY A 34 18.95 56.78 0.71
CA GLY A 34 19.47 57.52 -0.43
C GLY A 34 20.99 57.59 -0.40
N ASN A 35 21.64 56.96 -1.39
CA ASN A 35 22.95 57.41 -1.85
C ASN A 35 22.72 58.52 -2.87
N ASP A 36 22.62 59.77 -2.41
CA ASP A 36 22.61 60.94 -3.27
C ASP A 36 24.03 61.26 -3.71
N ASP A 37 24.32 61.13 -5.01
CA ASP A 37 25.59 61.55 -5.60
C ASP A 37 25.41 61.96 -7.09
N ASP A 38 24.53 62.94 -7.36
CA ASP A 38 24.89 64.04 -8.28
C ASP A 38 23.88 65.23 -8.34
N ARG A 39 24.40 66.42 -8.00
CA ARG A 39 24.10 67.78 -8.52
C ARG A 39 22.68 68.41 -8.53
N ASP A 40 22.61 69.43 -7.67
CA ASP A 40 22.26 70.85 -7.97
C ASP A 40 20.82 71.41 -7.85
N SER A 41 20.75 72.39 -6.92
CA SER A 41 20.00 73.67 -6.94
C SER A 41 18.58 73.79 -6.34
N ASP A 42 18.49 74.75 -5.42
CA ASP A 42 17.38 75.64 -5.05
C ASP A 42 16.01 75.12 -4.53
N SER A 43 16.00 74.99 -3.19
CA SER A 43 15.37 76.01 -2.30
C SER A 43 13.98 75.75 -1.67
N LEU A 44 13.89 76.02 -0.35
CA LEU A 44 12.68 76.36 0.45
C LEU A 44 11.62 75.24 0.61
N LYS A 45 10.91 75.06 1.74
CA LYS A 45 11.03 75.56 3.14
C LYS A 45 10.12 74.71 4.05
N ASP A 46 10.33 74.78 5.37
CA ASP A 46 9.37 74.58 6.49
C ASP A 46 8.29 73.46 6.38
N GLN A 47 8.08 72.57 7.36
CA GLN A 47 8.00 72.83 8.81
C GLN A 47 8.51 71.65 9.67
N LYS A 48 8.72 71.92 10.96
CA LYS A 48 8.97 70.92 12.02
C LYS A 48 7.71 70.78 12.88
N GLU A 49 7.43 69.57 13.37
CA GLU A 49 7.17 69.24 14.79
C GLU A 49 6.70 67.77 14.91
N GLY A 50 7.16 66.95 15.86
CA GLY A 50 8.23 67.20 16.84
C GLY A 50 8.71 65.90 17.50
N ILE A 51 10.02 65.77 17.72
CA ILE A 51 10.64 64.61 18.38
C ILE A 51 10.59 64.80 19.91
N LYS A 52 10.28 63.74 20.66
CA LYS A 52 10.73 63.58 22.04
C LYS A 52 11.53 62.29 22.20
N SER A 53 12.65 62.39 22.91
CA SER A 53 13.78 61.48 22.82
C SER A 53 13.78 60.38 23.88
N CYS A 54 14.35 59.23 23.50
CA CYS A 54 15.11 58.27 24.30
C CYS A 54 14.90 58.22 25.82
N ARG A 55 14.55 57.01 26.29
CA ARG A 55 15.19 56.44 27.49
C ARG A 55 15.82 55.09 27.11
N LYS A 56 17.12 54.93 27.39
CA LYS A 56 17.72 53.59 27.54
C LYS A 56 17.38 53.12 28.95
N GLU A 57 16.59 52.07 29.06
CA GLU A 57 16.49 51.29 30.30
C GLU A 57 16.82 49.83 29.95
N SER A 58 17.84 49.30 30.61
CA SER A 58 18.22 47.88 30.51
C SER A 58 17.24 47.05 31.34
N GLY A 59 16.06 46.82 30.77
CA GLY A 59 14.97 46.08 31.40
C GLY A 59 15.07 44.58 31.14
N VAL A 60 14.93 43.79 32.20
CA VAL A 60 14.68 42.35 32.12
C VAL A 60 13.25 42.13 31.62
N THR A 61 13.05 41.31 30.60
CA THR A 61 11.71 41.00 30.08
C THR A 61 11.07 39.88 30.91
N GLU A 62 10.02 40.22 31.66
CA GLU A 62 9.12 39.24 32.27
C GLU A 62 8.02 38.85 31.28
N PHE A 63 7.75 37.55 31.16
CA PHE A 63 6.59 37.01 30.44
C PHE A 63 5.62 36.40 31.44
N ILE A 64 4.34 36.80 31.37
CA ILE A 64 3.26 36.21 32.18
C ILE A 64 2.42 35.30 31.27
N SER A 65 2.30 34.02 31.62
CA SER A 65 1.48 33.06 30.88
C SER A 65 -0.03 33.33 31.08
N PRO A 66 -0.92 32.80 30.20
CA PRO A 66 -2.36 32.81 30.44
C PRO A 66 -2.82 32.07 31.71
N THR A 67 -1.93 31.30 32.35
CA THR A 67 -2.14 30.63 33.65
C THR A 67 -1.53 31.39 34.84
N GLY A 68 -0.85 32.52 34.61
CA GLY A 68 -0.29 33.39 35.65
C GLY A 68 1.15 33.08 36.09
N GLU A 69 1.88 32.26 35.33
CA GLU A 69 3.28 31.91 35.62
C GLU A 69 4.24 32.94 35.00
N ILE A 70 5.26 33.35 35.75
CA ILE A 70 6.21 34.41 35.36
C ILE A 70 7.55 33.78 34.95
N PHE A 71 8.01 34.10 33.74
CA PHE A 71 9.31 33.68 33.21
C PHE A 71 10.24 34.89 33.02
N ILE A 72 11.48 34.75 33.51
CA ILE A 72 12.53 35.76 33.48
C ILE A 72 13.70 35.25 32.61
N CYS A 73 14.20 36.08 31.69
CA CYS A 73 15.34 35.76 30.84
C CYS A 73 16.46 36.80 30.96
N ASN A 74 17.69 36.34 31.20
CA ASN A 74 18.91 37.15 31.10
C ASN A 74 19.61 36.85 29.78
N ILE A 75 20.11 37.90 29.11
CA ILE A 75 20.71 37.85 27.77
C ILE A 75 22.20 38.22 27.86
N ASP A 76 23.02 37.63 26.97
CA ASP A 76 24.25 38.24 26.40
C ASP A 76 24.81 37.33 25.27
N LEU A 77 25.70 37.78 24.37
CA LEU A 77 25.59 38.89 23.40
C LEU A 77 26.60 38.66 22.25
N GLU A 78 26.34 39.26 21.09
CA GLU A 78 27.23 39.59 19.94
C GLU A 78 28.26 38.58 19.34
N ALA A 79 28.03 38.32 18.04
CA ALA A 79 28.97 38.44 16.91
C ALA A 79 30.32 37.65 16.84
N GLY A 80 30.47 36.91 15.72
CA GLY A 80 31.75 36.57 15.09
C GLY A 80 31.72 36.96 13.61
N SER A 81 32.71 37.72 13.14
CA SER A 81 32.66 38.48 11.87
C SER A 81 33.19 37.74 10.64
N ASN A 82 32.56 37.94 9.47
CA ASN A 82 33.27 38.46 8.27
C ASN A 82 32.32 38.89 7.12
N HIS A 83 32.82 39.83 6.30
CA HIS A 83 32.20 40.48 5.14
C HIS A 83 31.97 39.55 3.93
N HIS A 84 31.30 39.96 2.85
CA HIS A 84 30.01 40.67 2.58
C HIS A 84 29.83 40.64 1.03
N GLU A 85 28.67 41.10 0.51
CA GLU A 85 28.28 41.07 -0.92
C GLU A 85 28.04 39.63 -1.47
N ASP A 86 26.87 39.23 -2.00
CA ASP A 86 25.55 39.87 -2.15
C ASP A 86 24.47 39.11 -1.37
N LYS A 87 23.71 39.79 -0.49
CA LYS A 87 22.63 39.15 0.30
C LYS A 87 21.40 40.04 0.56
N LEU A 88 20.77 40.52 -0.52
CA LEU A 88 19.38 41.05 -0.48
C LEU A 88 18.41 40.33 -1.45
N ILE A 89 18.86 39.29 -2.14
CA ILE A 89 18.06 38.55 -3.14
C ILE A 89 17.31 37.35 -2.52
N ASP A 90 17.84 36.72 -1.48
CA ASP A 90 17.45 35.35 -1.08
C ASP A 90 16.16 35.22 -0.24
N LEU A 91 15.41 36.31 0.03
CA LEU A 91 14.12 36.23 0.76
C LEU A 91 12.95 36.99 0.12
N GLY A 92 13.12 37.73 -0.98
CA GLY A 92 12.00 38.36 -1.70
C GLY A 92 12.39 39.56 -2.56
N CYS A 93 12.21 39.41 -3.88
CA CYS A 93 12.47 40.34 -5.00
C CYS A 93 12.92 41.79 -4.72
N SER A 94 13.89 42.26 -5.52
CA SER A 94 14.23 43.67 -5.80
C SER A 94 13.13 44.47 -6.55
N CYS A 95 11.86 44.20 -6.26
CA CYS A 95 10.68 44.74 -6.93
C CYS A 95 10.24 46.05 -6.24
N LYS A 96 10.26 47.20 -6.94
CA LYS A 96 9.78 48.48 -6.36
C LYS A 96 8.27 48.43 -6.08
N ASN A 97 7.91 48.73 -4.83
CA ASN A 97 6.57 48.97 -4.25
C ASN A 97 5.46 47.93 -4.52
N ASP A 98 5.03 47.73 -5.76
CA ASP A 98 3.67 47.27 -6.08
C ASP A 98 3.45 45.75 -5.90
N LEU A 99 4.51 44.96 -5.78
CA LEU A 99 4.45 43.51 -5.49
C LEU A 99 4.95 43.15 -4.08
N SER A 100 5.05 44.11 -3.16
CA SER A 100 5.55 43.86 -1.79
C SER A 100 4.58 43.01 -0.95
N VAL A 101 3.28 43.29 -1.01
CA VAL A 101 2.24 42.67 -0.15
C VAL A 101 2.07 41.18 -0.43
N ALA A 102 1.77 40.81 -1.68
CA ALA A 102 1.57 39.41 -2.07
C ALA A 102 2.80 38.53 -1.79
N HIS A 103 4.02 39.04 -2.00
CA HIS A 103 5.24 38.31 -1.66
C HIS A 103 5.46 38.17 -0.14
N TYR A 104 5.09 39.17 0.66
CA TYR A 104 5.14 39.08 2.12
C TYR A 104 4.17 38.01 2.64
N ALA A 105 2.95 37.95 2.08
CA ALA A 105 1.99 36.90 2.35
C ALA A 105 2.58 35.51 2.01
N CYS A 106 3.19 35.36 0.83
CA CYS A 106 3.81 34.09 0.43
C CYS A 106 4.94 33.67 1.39
N ALA A 107 5.78 34.60 1.84
CA ALA A 107 6.83 34.31 2.82
C ALA A 107 6.24 33.80 4.15
N LEU A 108 5.21 34.48 4.69
CA LEU A 108 4.48 34.00 5.87
C LEU A 108 3.89 32.59 5.67
N LYS A 109 3.29 32.31 4.51
CA LYS A 109 2.75 30.98 4.17
C LYS A 109 3.82 29.89 4.12
N TRP A 110 5.01 30.19 3.62
CA TRP A 110 6.15 29.27 3.69
C TRP A 110 6.52 29.01 5.16
N PHE A 111 6.80 30.05 5.94
CA PHE A 111 7.24 29.87 7.33
C PHE A 111 6.20 29.17 8.21
N VAL A 112 4.90 29.37 7.97
CA VAL A 112 3.81 28.60 8.62
C VAL A 112 3.85 27.12 8.22
N SER A 113 4.14 26.80 6.96
CA SER A 113 4.23 25.41 6.47
C SER A 113 5.45 24.64 7.04
N TYR A 114 6.51 25.36 7.43
CA TYR A 114 7.77 24.77 7.95
C TYR A 114 8.03 25.06 9.45
N GLY A 115 7.11 25.73 10.15
CA GLY A 115 7.14 25.93 11.61
C GLY A 115 8.31 26.76 12.14
N SER A 116 8.95 27.59 11.31
CA SER A 116 10.20 28.29 11.63
C SER A 116 10.27 29.63 10.89
N THR A 117 10.82 30.67 11.52
CA THR A 117 11.21 31.95 10.85
C THR A 117 12.64 31.93 10.32
N VAL A 118 13.40 30.84 10.54
CA VAL A 118 14.68 30.57 9.89
C VAL A 118 14.42 29.84 8.57
N CYS A 119 14.94 30.36 7.47
CA CYS A 119 14.81 29.71 6.17
C CYS A 119 15.72 28.48 6.08
N GLU A 120 15.13 27.29 5.92
CA GLU A 120 15.86 26.01 5.82
C GLU A 120 16.89 25.98 4.68
N ILE A 121 16.70 26.76 3.62
CA ILE A 121 17.56 26.79 2.43
C ILE A 121 18.86 27.56 2.70
N CYS A 122 18.83 28.63 3.50
CA CYS A 122 19.97 29.54 3.70
C CYS A 122 20.39 29.72 5.18
N GLY A 123 19.75 28.99 6.11
CA GLY A 123 20.06 28.99 7.54
C GLY A 123 19.88 30.34 8.26
N SER A 124 19.27 31.32 7.59
CA SER A 124 19.19 32.71 8.05
C SER A 124 17.80 33.03 8.58
N VAL A 125 17.72 33.77 9.69
CA VAL A 125 16.46 34.35 10.21
C VAL A 125 15.89 35.30 9.16
N ALA A 126 14.59 35.20 8.88
CA ALA A 126 13.92 36.05 7.91
C ALA A 126 13.69 37.46 8.46
N VAL A 127 14.72 38.32 8.37
CA VAL A 127 14.75 39.69 8.91
C VAL A 127 13.52 40.53 8.55
N ASN A 128 12.93 40.31 7.37
CA ASN A 128 11.76 41.04 6.91
C ASN A 128 10.44 40.53 7.53
N VAL A 129 10.35 39.26 7.94
CA VAL A 129 9.13 38.66 8.51
C VAL A 129 9.09 38.86 10.01
N ARG A 130 8.18 39.72 10.46
CA ARG A 130 8.04 40.04 11.89
C ARG A 130 7.44 38.84 12.63
N PRO A 131 8.05 38.36 13.75
CA PRO A 131 7.50 37.24 14.52
C PRO A 131 6.05 37.46 14.98
N SER A 132 5.67 38.70 15.29
CA SER A 132 4.29 39.07 15.65
C SER A 132 3.26 38.87 14.53
N ASP A 133 3.65 38.99 13.25
CA ASP A 133 2.75 38.70 12.12
C ASP A 133 2.56 37.18 11.96
N PHE A 134 3.65 36.42 12.13
CA PHE A 134 3.62 34.96 12.13
C PHE A 134 2.75 34.43 13.29
N GLU A 135 2.87 35.01 14.48
CA GLU A 135 2.02 34.72 15.64
C GLU A 135 0.55 35.05 15.39
N LYS A 136 0.23 36.21 14.77
CA LYS A 136 -1.14 36.56 14.34
C LYS A 136 -1.76 35.48 13.44
N VAL A 137 -1.01 34.99 12.45
CA VAL A 137 -1.46 33.93 11.53
C VAL A 137 -1.65 32.61 12.29
N VAL A 138 -0.65 32.16 13.06
CA VAL A 138 -0.71 30.88 13.80
C VAL A 138 -1.81 30.89 14.87
N ALA A 139 -2.05 32.02 15.54
CA ALA A 139 -3.16 32.17 16.46
C ALA A 139 -4.52 32.02 15.75
N SER A 140 -4.67 32.64 14.58
CA SER A 140 -5.91 32.59 13.79
C SER A 140 -6.21 31.19 13.23
N LEU A 141 -5.16 30.43 12.86
CA LEU A 141 -5.30 29.02 12.46
C LEU A 141 -5.77 28.15 13.64
N LYS A 142 -5.19 28.32 14.84
CA LYS A 142 -5.64 27.63 16.07
C LYS A 142 -7.07 28.00 16.48
N ASP A 143 -7.46 29.25 16.27
CA ASP A 143 -8.83 29.72 16.48
C ASP A 143 -9.82 29.05 15.52
N TYR A 144 -9.42 28.79 14.28
CA TYR A 144 -10.19 28.02 13.29
C TYR A 144 -10.27 26.52 13.64
N GLU A 145 -9.17 25.90 14.06
CA GLU A 145 -9.15 24.49 14.51
C GLU A 145 -10.09 24.27 15.70
N LYS A 146 -9.98 25.12 16.73
CA LYS A 146 -10.83 25.09 17.93
C LYS A 146 -12.31 25.38 17.65
N LEU A 147 -12.60 26.15 16.60
CA LEU A 147 -13.94 26.40 16.08
C LEU A 147 -14.50 25.18 15.34
N MET A 148 -13.68 24.48 14.56
CA MET A 148 -14.05 23.22 13.91
C MET A 148 -14.32 22.11 14.94
N GLU A 149 -13.46 21.95 15.95
CA GLU A 149 -13.67 21.00 17.05
C GLU A 149 -15.02 21.22 17.75
N LYS A 150 -15.37 22.47 18.06
CA LYS A 150 -16.68 22.83 18.66
C LYS A 150 -17.87 22.56 17.75
N THR A 151 -17.69 22.76 16.45
CA THR A 151 -18.73 22.46 15.45
C THR A 151 -18.96 20.94 15.34
N VAL A 152 -17.92 20.13 15.57
CA VAL A 152 -18.01 18.66 15.60
C VAL A 152 -18.53 18.13 16.95
N SER A 153 -18.22 18.78 18.08
CA SER A 153 -18.70 18.36 19.41
C SER A 153 -20.16 18.76 19.70
N GLY A 154 -20.70 19.72 18.97
CA GLY A 154 -22.09 20.19 19.13
C GLY A 154 -22.30 21.15 20.30
N GLU A 155 -21.24 21.75 20.85
CA GLU A 155 -21.35 22.74 21.93
C GLU A 155 -21.96 24.07 21.43
N PRO A 156 -22.95 24.65 22.14
CA PRO A 156 -23.50 25.95 21.78
C PRO A 156 -22.45 27.06 21.97
N THR A 157 -22.35 27.98 21.02
CA THR A 157 -21.36 29.06 21.03
C THR A 157 -21.77 30.19 21.97
N SER A 158 -21.28 30.17 23.21
CA SER A 158 -21.50 31.23 24.21
C SER A 158 -20.66 32.49 23.92
N ALA A 159 -21.15 33.31 22.98
CA ALA A 159 -20.59 34.63 22.74
C ALA A 159 -20.94 35.60 23.89
N TYR A 160 -19.96 35.88 24.76
CA TYR A 160 -20.04 37.01 25.70
C TYR A 160 -19.96 38.33 24.90
N VAL A 161 -21.12 38.89 24.56
CA VAL A 161 -21.23 40.23 23.95
C VAL A 161 -21.62 41.23 25.04
N GLY A 162 -20.77 42.24 25.26
CA GLY A 162 -21.07 43.32 26.19
C GLY A 162 -22.29 44.13 25.74
N THR A 163 -23.13 44.56 26.67
CA THR A 163 -24.37 45.28 26.41
C THR A 163 -24.10 46.64 25.75
N GLY A 164 -24.15 46.72 24.41
CA GLY A 164 -23.87 47.97 23.71
C GLY A 164 -23.85 48.00 22.17
N SER A 165 -24.17 46.92 21.45
CA SER A 165 -24.21 46.95 19.98
C SER A 165 -25.51 46.38 19.41
N SER A 166 -25.97 46.96 18.29
CA SER A 166 -27.19 46.57 17.57
C SER A 166 -26.90 45.53 16.48
N VAL A 167 -26.00 44.59 16.75
CA VAL A 167 -25.50 43.60 15.78
C VAL A 167 -25.94 42.21 16.22
N ASP A 168 -26.52 41.45 15.29
CA ASP A 168 -26.89 40.05 15.52
C ASP A 168 -25.64 39.19 15.85
N PRO A 169 -25.59 38.54 17.03
CA PRO A 169 -24.49 37.66 17.40
C PRO A 169 -24.28 36.48 16.45
N ASP A 170 -25.34 35.94 15.86
CA ASP A 170 -25.25 34.77 14.97
C ASP A 170 -24.74 35.16 13.58
N ALA A 171 -25.16 36.32 13.05
CA ALA A 171 -24.53 36.93 11.87
C ALA A 171 -23.05 37.27 12.11
N LEU A 172 -22.70 37.85 13.27
CA LEU A 172 -21.31 38.16 13.62
C LEU A 172 -20.46 36.89 13.74
N ALA A 173 -21.00 35.82 14.34
CA ALA A 173 -20.38 34.51 14.37
C ALA A 173 -20.29 33.87 12.97
N GLY A 174 -21.27 34.10 12.10
CA GLY A 174 -21.23 33.71 10.68
C GLY A 174 -20.06 34.36 9.93
N VAL A 175 -19.92 35.69 10.03
CA VAL A 175 -18.82 36.44 9.42
C VAL A 175 -17.47 36.00 9.99
N ARG A 176 -17.33 35.81 11.31
CA ARG A 176 -16.08 35.33 11.91
C ARG A 176 -15.72 33.91 11.42
N ARG A 177 -16.71 33.01 11.31
CA ARG A 177 -16.52 31.66 10.75
C ARG A 177 -16.02 31.70 9.31
N GLN A 178 -16.67 32.50 8.46
CA GLN A 178 -16.25 32.69 7.07
C GLN A 178 -14.82 33.20 6.97
N ARG A 179 -14.48 34.29 7.68
CA ARG A 179 -13.15 34.92 7.59
C ARG A 179 -12.03 34.04 8.11
N LEU A 180 -12.24 33.31 9.21
CA LEU A 180 -11.28 32.32 9.69
C LEU A 180 -11.09 31.17 8.69
N SER A 181 -12.14 30.74 7.99
CA SER A 181 -12.06 29.73 6.93
C SER A 181 -11.28 30.24 5.71
N GLU A 182 -11.52 31.47 5.26
CA GLU A 182 -10.78 32.10 4.15
C GLU A 182 -9.28 32.21 4.44
N ILE A 183 -8.91 32.60 5.68
CA ILE A 183 -7.51 32.64 6.14
C ILE A 183 -6.91 31.22 6.19
N ALA A 184 -7.65 30.25 6.73
CA ALA A 184 -7.19 28.86 6.81
C ALA A 184 -6.98 28.24 5.42
N LEU A 185 -7.91 28.45 4.48
CA LEU A 185 -7.78 28.03 3.09
C LEU A 185 -6.57 28.67 2.38
N TRP A 186 -6.24 29.92 2.73
CA TRP A 186 -5.09 30.59 2.12
C TRP A 186 -3.75 30.12 2.71
N PHE A 187 -3.63 29.96 4.04
CA PHE A 187 -2.37 29.58 4.67
C PHE A 187 -2.10 28.06 4.67
N ASN A 188 -3.12 27.20 4.83
CA ASN A 188 -2.93 25.74 4.84
C ASN A 188 -2.92 25.15 3.42
N ILE A 189 -1.83 24.47 3.05
CA ILE A 189 -1.70 23.79 1.75
C ILE A 189 -2.50 22.46 1.69
N HIS A 190 -2.93 21.92 2.84
CA HIS A 190 -3.60 20.62 2.93
C HIS A 190 -5.07 20.57 2.48
N ILE A 191 -5.70 21.68 2.09
CA ILE A 191 -7.11 21.70 1.65
C ILE A 191 -7.33 22.59 0.41
N SER A 192 -6.71 22.28 -0.74
CA SER A 192 -7.22 22.69 -2.07
C SER A 192 -6.42 22.12 -3.28
N LYS A 193 -6.50 20.82 -3.50
CA LYS A 193 -6.45 20.18 -4.84
C LYS A 193 -7.36 18.94 -4.79
N ASP A 194 -8.34 18.74 -5.67
CA ASP A 194 -8.74 19.51 -6.86
C ASP A 194 -10.21 19.94 -6.79
N ASN A 195 -10.51 21.20 -7.15
CA ASN A 195 -11.84 21.64 -7.62
C ASN A 195 -11.81 23.11 -8.08
N SER A 196 -11.57 23.35 -9.38
CA SER A 196 -11.86 24.62 -10.03
C SER A 196 -12.07 24.44 -11.53
N VAL A 197 -13.30 24.67 -12.00
CA VAL A 197 -13.70 24.57 -13.40
C VAL A 197 -12.89 25.53 -14.28
N SER A 198 -12.30 25.02 -15.36
CA SER A 198 -11.53 25.82 -16.32
C SER A 198 -12.43 26.50 -17.37
N TYR A 199 -13.02 27.64 -17.01
CA TYR A 199 -13.50 28.61 -18.00
C TYR A 199 -12.35 29.57 -18.39
N ASN A 200 -11.85 29.47 -19.62
CA ASN A 200 -11.76 30.61 -20.56
C ASN A 200 -11.14 30.28 -21.92
N ASN A 201 -11.49 31.09 -22.92
CA ASN A 201 -11.03 30.97 -24.31
C ASN A 201 -9.85 31.91 -24.63
N SER A 202 -8.82 31.39 -25.31
CA SER A 202 -8.15 32.04 -26.47
C SER A 202 -7.28 30.96 -27.16
N THR A 203 -7.35 30.63 -28.46
CA THR A 203 -7.56 31.38 -29.73
C THR A 203 -6.28 31.87 -30.40
N THR A 204 -5.44 30.92 -30.83
CA THR A 204 -4.50 30.99 -31.97
C THR A 204 -4.23 29.53 -32.42
N VAL A 205 -4.43 29.05 -33.65
CA VAL A 205 -4.23 29.62 -35.02
C VAL A 205 -2.75 29.95 -35.23
N SER A 206 -1.94 29.25 -36.04
CA SER A 206 -2.13 28.19 -37.06
C SER A 206 -0.95 27.18 -36.99
N GLN A 207 -0.72 26.16 -37.83
CA GLN A 207 -1.07 25.95 -39.24
C GLN A 207 -1.00 24.47 -39.66
N VAL A 208 -1.79 24.09 -40.68
CA VAL A 208 -1.78 22.76 -41.32
C VAL A 208 -0.86 22.77 -42.56
N ILE A 209 -0.20 21.65 -42.83
CA ILE A 209 0.23 21.26 -44.18
C ILE A 209 -0.26 19.84 -44.44
N GLU A 210 -1.10 19.67 -45.45
CA GLU A 210 -1.53 18.37 -45.96
C GLU A 210 -0.49 17.79 -46.93
N GLN A 211 -0.48 16.47 -47.10
CA GLN A 211 -0.27 15.91 -48.43
C GLN A 211 -1.01 14.57 -48.59
N SER A 212 -1.67 14.40 -49.72
CA SER A 212 -2.54 13.27 -50.03
C SER A 212 -2.02 12.46 -51.21
N SER A 213 -2.18 11.13 -51.14
CA SER A 213 -2.05 10.24 -52.30
C SER A 213 -2.78 8.92 -52.02
N THR A 214 -3.42 8.37 -53.05
CA THR A 214 -4.33 7.21 -52.99
C THR A 214 -3.62 5.85 -53.09
N ASP A 215 -4.29 4.83 -52.54
CA ASP A 215 -4.36 3.39 -52.87
C ASP A 215 -3.63 2.81 -54.12
N PRO A 216 -3.30 1.48 -54.17
CA PRO A 216 -3.97 0.39 -53.44
C PRO A 216 -3.10 -0.75 -52.83
N LEU A 217 -3.76 -1.56 -51.97
CA LEU A 217 -3.55 -3.00 -51.70
C LEU A 217 -2.14 -3.62 -51.85
N GLU A 218 -1.53 -4.03 -50.72
CA GLU A 218 -0.70 -5.25 -50.67
C GLU A 218 -0.91 -6.01 -49.34
N ALA A 219 -0.34 -7.22 -49.22
CA ALA A 219 -0.88 -8.29 -48.37
C ALA A 219 -0.41 -8.31 -46.90
N VAL A 220 -1.18 -9.02 -46.06
CA VAL A 220 -0.90 -9.24 -44.63
C VAL A 220 0.41 -10.01 -44.43
N ALA A 221 1.45 -9.31 -43.97
CA ALA A 221 2.70 -9.92 -43.51
C ALA A 221 2.57 -10.36 -42.04
N THR A 222 2.48 -11.67 -41.79
CA THR A 222 2.54 -12.23 -40.43
C THR A 222 3.91 -12.05 -39.82
N ASN A 223 3.98 -11.45 -38.63
CA ASN A 223 5.25 -11.12 -37.96
C ASN A 223 5.95 -12.39 -37.41
N GLU A 224 6.91 -12.94 -38.16
CA GLU A 224 7.62 -14.17 -37.77
C GLU A 224 8.49 -13.97 -36.51
N ASN A 225 8.41 -14.92 -35.57
CA ASN A 225 9.18 -14.86 -34.34
C ASN A 225 10.70 -14.95 -34.62
N ALA A 226 11.45 -13.91 -34.25
CA ALA A 226 12.92 -13.87 -34.39
C ALA A 226 13.64 -15.04 -33.69
N ALA A 227 13.06 -15.61 -32.63
CA ALA A 227 13.55 -16.81 -31.96
C ALA A 227 13.57 -18.06 -32.87
N THR A 228 12.67 -18.14 -33.85
CA THR A 228 12.59 -19.24 -34.82
C THR A 228 13.76 -19.17 -35.80
N LYS A 229 14.07 -17.97 -36.30
CA LYS A 229 15.20 -17.72 -37.21
C LYS A 229 16.54 -18.06 -36.55
N TRP A 230 16.78 -17.57 -35.33
CA TRP A 230 17.97 -17.91 -34.53
C TRP A 230 18.12 -19.43 -34.30
N ALA A 231 17.02 -20.15 -34.09
CA ALA A 231 17.06 -21.60 -33.90
C ALA A 231 17.42 -22.37 -35.18
N VAL A 232 17.02 -21.87 -36.36
CA VAL A 232 17.40 -22.44 -37.66
C VAL A 232 18.89 -22.20 -37.93
N GLU A 233 19.37 -20.96 -37.76
CA GLU A 233 20.75 -20.57 -38.03
C GLU A 233 21.77 -21.35 -37.15
N ILE A 234 21.52 -21.46 -35.84
CA ILE A 234 22.35 -22.28 -34.93
C ILE A 234 22.35 -23.76 -35.33
N THR A 235 21.21 -24.29 -35.80
CA THR A 235 21.14 -25.69 -36.25
C THR A 235 21.97 -25.92 -37.52
N GLY A 236 21.98 -24.96 -38.45
CA GLY A 236 22.82 -25.01 -39.65
C GLY A 236 24.31 -25.08 -39.32
N VAL A 237 24.77 -24.24 -38.38
CA VAL A 237 26.17 -24.25 -37.92
C VAL A 237 26.55 -25.61 -37.31
N LEU A 238 25.72 -26.17 -36.43
CA LEU A 238 25.99 -27.47 -35.80
C LEU A 238 26.05 -28.62 -36.82
N VAL A 239 25.15 -28.63 -37.82
CA VAL A 239 25.18 -29.64 -38.90
C VAL A 239 26.43 -29.48 -39.78
N ALA A 240 26.82 -28.25 -40.12
CA ALA A 240 28.05 -27.99 -40.87
C ALA A 240 29.31 -28.43 -40.10
N THR A 241 29.38 -28.19 -38.79
CA THR A 241 30.49 -28.65 -37.93
C THR A 241 30.52 -30.18 -37.80
N GLY A 242 29.36 -30.84 -37.70
CA GLY A 242 29.26 -32.30 -37.71
C GLY A 242 29.72 -32.92 -39.03
N LEU A 243 29.31 -32.36 -40.16
CA LEU A 243 29.78 -32.79 -41.48
C LEU A 243 31.30 -32.57 -41.63
N LEU A 244 31.81 -31.40 -41.25
CA LEU A 244 33.24 -31.08 -41.34
C LEU A 244 34.11 -32.06 -40.53
N THR A 245 33.69 -32.43 -39.32
CA THR A 245 34.44 -33.38 -38.48
C THR A 245 34.37 -34.81 -39.03
N VAL A 246 33.24 -35.24 -39.59
CA VAL A 246 33.12 -36.52 -40.33
C VAL A 246 34.02 -36.53 -41.58
N THR A 247 34.04 -35.44 -42.36
CA THR A 247 34.89 -35.34 -43.56
C THR A 247 36.38 -35.31 -43.20
N LEU A 248 36.79 -34.62 -42.14
CA LEU A 248 38.18 -34.69 -41.65
C LEU A 248 38.55 -36.11 -41.21
N ALA A 249 37.70 -36.77 -40.43
CA ALA A 249 37.95 -38.16 -40.00
C ALA A 249 38.10 -39.10 -41.19
N TRP A 250 37.27 -38.96 -42.22
CA TRP A 250 37.32 -39.77 -43.45
C TRP A 250 38.56 -39.48 -44.31
N LEU A 251 39.01 -38.22 -44.40
CA LEU A 251 40.24 -37.84 -45.11
C LEU A 251 41.52 -38.25 -44.38
N ILE A 252 41.48 -38.35 -43.05
CA ILE A 252 42.61 -38.74 -42.21
C ILE A 252 42.74 -40.27 -42.10
N ALA A 253 41.62 -41.01 -42.06
CA ALA A 253 41.61 -42.47 -41.86
C ALA A 253 42.55 -43.29 -42.78
N PRO A 254 42.73 -42.99 -44.08
CA PRO A 254 43.66 -43.72 -44.95
C PRO A 254 45.15 -43.47 -44.66
N ARG A 255 45.48 -42.48 -43.82
CA ARG A 255 46.85 -41.98 -43.60
C ARG A 255 47.43 -42.32 -42.23
N VAL A 256 46.70 -43.03 -41.36
CA VAL A 256 47.17 -43.38 -40.01
C VAL A 256 47.09 -44.90 -39.79
N GLY A 257 48.11 -45.45 -39.11
CA GLY A 257 48.28 -46.89 -38.94
C GLY A 257 47.13 -47.57 -38.16
N LYS A 258 47.04 -48.90 -38.29
CA LYS A 258 45.94 -49.74 -37.77
C LYS A 258 45.55 -49.52 -36.31
N SER A 259 46.47 -49.05 -35.45
CA SER A 259 46.16 -48.71 -34.05
C SER A 259 45.24 -47.47 -33.96
N THR A 260 45.59 -46.37 -34.63
CA THR A 260 44.85 -45.11 -34.57
C THR A 260 43.54 -45.13 -35.33
N ALA A 261 43.41 -45.99 -36.36
CA ALA A 261 42.15 -46.22 -37.07
C ALA A 261 41.02 -46.66 -36.12
N LYS A 262 41.35 -47.39 -35.03
CA LYS A 262 40.39 -47.79 -34.00
C LYS A 262 39.84 -46.58 -33.22
N PHE A 263 40.71 -45.62 -32.91
CA PHE A 263 40.31 -44.34 -32.28
C PHE A 263 39.41 -43.50 -33.20
N GLY A 264 39.76 -43.41 -34.49
CA GLY A 264 38.93 -42.73 -35.48
C GLY A 264 37.52 -43.33 -35.60
N LEU A 265 37.41 -44.67 -35.55
CA LEU A 265 36.12 -45.37 -35.58
C LEU A 265 35.26 -45.08 -34.33
N HIS A 266 35.86 -45.02 -33.13
CA HIS A 266 35.14 -44.66 -31.90
C HIS A 266 34.64 -43.21 -31.92
N ILE A 267 35.44 -42.28 -32.45
CA ILE A 267 35.03 -40.87 -32.61
C ILE A 267 33.88 -40.74 -33.62
N LEU A 268 33.95 -41.45 -34.76
CA LEU A 268 32.87 -41.49 -35.75
C LEU A 268 31.57 -42.08 -35.17
N LEU A 269 31.66 -43.21 -34.45
CA LEU A 269 30.50 -43.85 -33.83
C LEU A 269 29.87 -42.96 -32.76
N GLY A 270 30.68 -42.30 -31.93
CA GLY A 270 30.21 -41.32 -30.95
C GLY A 270 29.49 -40.12 -31.60
N GLY A 271 30.05 -39.59 -32.70
CA GLY A 271 29.42 -38.52 -33.47
C GLY A 271 28.08 -38.93 -34.08
N VAL A 272 27.98 -40.13 -34.65
CA VAL A 272 26.71 -40.68 -35.20
C VAL A 272 25.68 -40.91 -34.09
N CYS A 273 26.06 -41.46 -32.94
CA CYS A 273 25.17 -41.60 -31.79
C CYS A 273 24.66 -40.24 -31.30
N ALA A 274 25.53 -39.24 -31.14
CA ALA A 274 25.15 -37.89 -30.72
C ALA A 274 24.17 -37.23 -31.70
N LEU A 275 24.46 -37.31 -33.01
CA LEU A 275 23.57 -36.80 -34.06
C LEU A 275 22.20 -37.47 -34.05
N THR A 276 22.17 -38.80 -33.85
CA THR A 276 20.92 -39.59 -33.77
C THR A 276 20.07 -39.19 -32.56
N VAL A 277 20.69 -38.97 -31.39
CA VAL A 277 20.00 -38.47 -30.18
C VAL A 277 19.44 -37.06 -30.40
N VAL A 278 20.19 -36.16 -31.04
CA VAL A 278 19.73 -34.79 -31.35
C VAL A 278 18.52 -34.82 -32.31
N ILE A 279 18.55 -35.66 -33.35
CA ILE A 279 17.43 -35.83 -34.29
C ILE A 279 16.20 -36.41 -33.56
N PHE A 280 16.38 -37.46 -32.75
CA PHE A 280 15.29 -38.07 -31.98
C PHE A 280 14.63 -37.08 -31.02
N LEU A 281 15.42 -36.34 -30.23
CA LEU A 281 14.92 -35.30 -29.34
C LEU A 281 14.17 -34.19 -30.10
N ARG A 282 14.65 -33.78 -31.27
CA ARG A 282 14.03 -32.71 -32.08
C ARG A 282 12.68 -33.12 -32.67
N PHE A 283 12.55 -34.33 -33.22
CA PHE A 283 11.35 -34.74 -33.95
C PHE A 283 10.33 -35.52 -33.10
N PHE A 284 10.76 -36.39 -32.19
CA PHE A 284 9.84 -37.21 -31.38
C PHE A 284 9.48 -36.61 -30.02
N VAL A 285 10.39 -35.87 -29.39
CA VAL A 285 10.17 -35.37 -28.00
C VAL A 285 9.74 -33.91 -27.98
N LEU A 286 10.43 -33.02 -28.69
CA LEU A 286 10.18 -31.58 -28.68
C LEU A 286 8.91 -31.14 -29.43
N THR A 287 8.26 -32.04 -30.17
CA THR A 287 6.97 -31.78 -30.83
C THR A 287 5.76 -31.94 -29.89
N ARG A 288 5.92 -32.52 -28.69
CA ARG A 288 4.82 -32.75 -27.73
C ARG A 288 4.98 -32.12 -26.35
N ILE A 289 6.11 -31.48 -26.03
CA ILE A 289 6.38 -30.92 -24.70
C ILE A 289 6.77 -29.43 -24.78
N LYS A 290 5.87 -28.54 -24.31
CA LYS A 290 6.23 -27.16 -23.96
C LYS A 290 6.83 -27.12 -22.54
N TYR A 291 7.70 -26.13 -22.33
CA TYR A 291 8.41 -25.75 -21.08
C TYR A 291 9.68 -26.50 -20.66
N GLY A 292 10.73 -25.68 -20.47
CA GLY A 292 11.56 -25.70 -19.25
C GLY A 292 12.66 -26.78 -19.17
N PRO A 293 12.54 -27.79 -18.27
CA PRO A 293 13.72 -28.37 -17.61
C PRO A 293 14.50 -29.38 -18.46
N ALA A 294 13.84 -30.06 -19.40
CA ALA A 294 14.39 -31.21 -20.13
C ALA A 294 15.68 -30.90 -20.91
N ARG A 295 15.87 -29.64 -21.32
CA ARG A 295 17.06 -29.18 -22.06
C ARG A 295 18.36 -29.36 -21.26
N TYR A 296 18.32 -29.17 -19.94
CA TYR A 296 19.50 -29.32 -19.09
C TYR A 296 19.87 -30.79 -18.86
N TRP A 297 18.87 -31.66 -18.68
CA TRP A 297 19.09 -33.10 -18.50
C TRP A 297 19.71 -33.77 -19.73
N ALA A 298 19.29 -33.41 -20.94
CA ALA A 298 19.90 -33.91 -22.17
C ALA A 298 21.39 -33.53 -22.29
N ILE A 299 21.74 -32.29 -21.94
CA ILE A 299 23.13 -31.80 -21.95
C ILE A 299 23.96 -32.50 -20.86
N LEU A 300 23.43 -32.62 -19.64
CA LEU A 300 24.08 -33.33 -18.54
C LEU A 300 24.31 -34.82 -18.85
N PHE A 301 23.39 -35.48 -19.54
CA PHE A 301 23.55 -36.88 -19.96
C PHE A 301 24.67 -37.05 -20.99
N VAL A 302 24.82 -36.12 -21.95
CA VAL A 302 25.94 -36.13 -22.90
C VAL A 302 27.27 -35.87 -22.18
N PHE A 303 27.34 -34.92 -21.25
CA PHE A 303 28.54 -34.68 -20.46
C PHE A 303 28.91 -35.86 -19.54
N TRP A 304 27.92 -36.52 -18.94
CA TRP A 304 28.14 -37.75 -18.16
C TRP A 304 28.71 -38.87 -19.04
N PHE A 305 28.08 -39.14 -20.19
CA PHE A 305 28.54 -40.18 -21.12
C PHE A 305 29.96 -39.93 -21.66
N LEU A 306 30.34 -38.66 -21.88
CA LEU A 306 31.70 -38.28 -22.26
C LEU A 306 32.70 -38.44 -21.10
N ALA A 307 32.32 -38.16 -19.86
CA ALA A 307 33.15 -38.36 -18.68
C ALA A 307 33.36 -39.85 -18.35
N GLU A 308 32.35 -40.69 -18.57
CA GLU A 308 32.44 -42.14 -18.37
C GLU A 308 33.44 -42.78 -19.36
N ILE A 309 33.51 -42.26 -20.58
CA ILE A 309 34.52 -42.66 -21.60
C ILE A 309 35.94 -42.24 -21.17
N ASP A 310 36.13 -41.08 -20.54
CA ASP A 310 37.45 -40.68 -20.02
C ASP A 310 37.89 -41.53 -18.82
N ASN A 311 36.97 -41.83 -17.89
CA ASN A 311 37.21 -42.75 -16.77
C ASN A 311 37.60 -44.16 -17.24
N SER A 312 36.97 -44.68 -18.29
CA SER A 312 37.33 -45.97 -18.89
C SER A 312 38.79 -46.00 -19.39
N ASN A 313 39.32 -44.87 -19.89
CA ASN A 313 40.71 -44.73 -20.33
C ASN A 313 41.72 -44.52 -19.19
N ARG A 314 41.26 -44.15 -17.98
CA ARG A 314 42.11 -44.10 -16.77
C ARG A 314 42.31 -45.48 -16.14
N ALA A 315 41.28 -46.33 -16.12
CA ALA A 315 41.36 -47.67 -15.56
C ALA A 315 42.47 -48.50 -16.23
N SER A 316 42.50 -48.51 -17.57
CA SER A 316 43.45 -49.28 -18.39
C SER A 316 44.92 -48.85 -18.29
N ASN A 317 45.22 -47.74 -17.60
CA ASN A 317 46.60 -47.32 -17.31
C ASN A 317 47.06 -47.63 -15.86
N LEU A 318 46.17 -48.08 -14.97
CA LEU A 318 46.53 -48.45 -13.59
C LEU A 318 46.92 -49.92 -13.43
N ASP A 319 46.44 -50.80 -14.30
CA ASP A 319 46.71 -52.25 -14.22
C ASP A 319 48.19 -52.61 -14.49
N LEU A 320 48.95 -51.73 -15.16
CA LEU A 320 50.39 -51.88 -15.42
C LEU A 320 51.30 -51.70 -14.18
N VAL A 321 50.74 -51.39 -13.01
CA VAL A 321 51.51 -51.18 -11.76
C VAL A 321 51.18 -52.22 -10.68
N LYS A 322 50.20 -53.11 -10.90
CA LYS A 322 49.73 -54.08 -9.88
C LYS A 322 50.17 -55.53 -10.08
N GLU A 323 51.24 -55.77 -10.83
CA GLU A 323 51.91 -57.08 -10.90
C GLU A 323 53.26 -57.08 -10.16
N LYS A 324 53.25 -56.75 -8.85
CA LYS A 324 54.47 -56.89 -8.02
C LYS A 324 54.26 -57.32 -6.57
N ASP A 325 53.16 -56.95 -5.92
CA ASP A 325 52.93 -57.27 -4.50
C ASP A 325 51.84 -58.33 -4.32
N LYS A 326 52.26 -59.59 -4.35
CA LYS A 326 51.44 -60.77 -4.01
C LYS A 326 52.10 -61.54 -2.86
N MET A 327 51.96 -61.06 -1.63
CA MET A 327 52.50 -61.76 -0.45
C MET A 327 51.69 -61.54 0.85
N ILE A 328 51.53 -62.64 1.61
CA ILE A 328 51.30 -62.73 3.08
C ILE A 328 49.90 -62.36 3.66
N LEU A 329 49.03 -63.38 3.67
CA LEU A 329 48.37 -64.06 4.83
C LEU A 329 47.71 -63.33 6.05
N HIS A 330 46.48 -63.80 6.33
CA HIS A 330 45.82 -64.23 7.61
C HIS A 330 45.66 -63.33 8.88
N MET A 331 44.39 -63.26 9.38
CA MET A 331 43.80 -63.74 10.67
C MET A 331 42.41 -63.05 10.88
N GLU A 332 41.26 -63.71 11.14
CA GLU A 332 40.75 -64.46 12.33
C GLU A 332 40.27 -63.56 13.51
N THR A 333 39.11 -63.72 14.22
CA THR A 333 37.80 -64.41 13.98
C THR A 333 36.70 -63.98 15.02
N ASP A 334 35.46 -64.49 14.87
CA ASP A 334 34.42 -64.81 15.90
C ASP A 334 33.52 -63.75 16.63
N ALA A 335 32.52 -64.26 17.39
CA ALA A 335 31.18 -63.67 17.60
C ALA A 335 30.44 -64.04 18.94
N ASP A 336 29.09 -63.93 18.96
CA ASP A 336 28.10 -64.21 20.03
C ASP A 336 28.07 -63.26 21.27
N THR A 337 26.94 -62.97 21.96
CA THR A 337 25.85 -63.83 22.48
C THR A 337 24.52 -63.04 22.70
N LYS A 338 23.36 -63.68 22.97
CA LYS A 338 22.05 -63.02 23.24
C LYS A 338 21.09 -63.77 24.20
N ASN A 339 20.40 -63.03 25.09
CA ASN A 339 19.10 -63.28 25.79
C ASN A 339 18.86 -64.49 26.74
N LEU A 340 18.50 -64.21 28.01
CA LEU A 340 17.31 -64.65 28.82
C LEU A 340 17.34 -63.92 30.20
N VAL A 341 16.49 -64.06 31.25
CA VAL A 341 15.37 -64.96 31.66
C VAL A 341 14.08 -64.10 31.94
N ASN A 342 13.09 -64.51 32.76
CA ASN A 342 11.79 -63.82 32.94
C ASN A 342 11.05 -64.15 34.28
N ALA A 343 9.91 -63.47 34.54
CA ALA A 343 8.83 -63.76 35.53
C ALA A 343 9.09 -63.48 37.04
N THR A 344 8.08 -63.20 37.90
CA THR A 344 6.57 -63.33 37.81
C THR A 344 5.89 -62.03 38.39
N GLN A 345 4.63 -61.84 38.89
CA GLN A 345 3.46 -62.65 39.32
C GLN A 345 2.12 -61.82 39.30
N ASN A 346 0.98 -62.50 39.60
CA ASN A 346 -0.43 -62.12 39.91
C ASN A 346 -0.86 -60.64 40.10
N GLN A 347 -2.03 -60.12 39.65
CA GLN A 347 -3.48 -60.54 39.74
C GLN A 347 -4.12 -60.36 41.15
N GLN A 348 -5.39 -59.95 41.37
CA GLN A 348 -6.58 -59.70 40.50
C GLN A 348 -7.70 -58.88 41.22
N LEU A 349 -8.74 -58.41 40.47
CA LEU A 349 -10.13 -58.01 40.89
C LEU A 349 -10.34 -56.77 41.83
N ASP A 350 -11.49 -56.06 41.91
CA ASP A 350 -12.77 -56.03 41.13
C ASP A 350 -13.46 -54.61 41.13
N ARG A 351 -14.71 -54.48 40.64
CA ARG A 351 -15.45 -53.24 40.27
C ARG A 351 -16.43 -52.65 41.31
N VAL A 352 -16.79 -51.34 41.13
CA VAL A 352 -18.15 -50.70 41.14
C VAL A 352 -18.13 -49.22 41.68
N MET A 353 -19.07 -48.40 41.21
CA MET A 353 -19.27 -46.93 41.41
C MET A 353 -20.65 -46.64 42.07
N PRO A 354 -21.07 -45.40 42.46
CA PRO A 354 -20.37 -44.10 42.65
C PRO A 354 -20.73 -43.40 44.01
N THR A 355 -20.26 -42.16 44.27
CA THR A 355 -21.04 -40.95 44.73
C THR A 355 -20.12 -39.77 45.18
N LEU A 356 -20.70 -38.57 45.34
CA LEU A 356 -20.11 -37.22 45.46
C LEU A 356 -19.51 -36.78 46.82
N ARG A 357 -18.57 -35.81 46.71
CA ARG A 357 -18.23 -34.69 47.64
C ARG A 357 -17.44 -34.97 48.93
N LEU A 358 -16.77 -33.88 49.36
CA LEU A 358 -15.90 -33.69 50.54
C LEU A 358 -14.52 -34.39 50.41
N GLU A 359 -13.38 -33.77 50.74
CA GLU A 359 -13.10 -32.43 51.30
C GLU A 359 -12.10 -31.62 50.45
N PHE A 360 -12.21 -30.28 50.48
CA PHE A 360 -11.30 -29.35 49.80
C PHE A 360 -11.03 -28.12 50.71
N TYR A 361 -10.75 -28.34 52.00
CA TYR A 361 -10.97 -27.31 53.02
C TYR A 361 -9.93 -27.15 54.16
N SER A 362 -8.73 -27.74 54.06
CA SER A 362 -7.68 -27.57 55.07
C SER A 362 -6.74 -26.37 54.83
N THR A 363 -6.38 -26.06 53.57
CA THR A 363 -5.35 -25.04 53.26
C THR A 363 -5.87 -23.60 53.17
N ILE A 364 -7.16 -23.39 52.86
CA ILE A 364 -7.73 -22.05 52.64
C ILE A 364 -8.07 -21.33 53.98
N CYS A 365 -8.22 -22.07 55.07
CA CYS A 365 -8.62 -21.52 56.37
C CYS A 365 -7.55 -20.67 57.08
N TYR A 366 -6.27 -20.76 56.68
CA TYR A 366 -5.18 -20.01 57.34
C TYR A 366 -5.21 -18.50 57.03
N PHE A 367 -5.50 -18.11 55.78
CA PHE A 367 -5.48 -16.70 55.35
C PHE A 367 -6.76 -15.92 55.67
N SER A 368 -7.91 -16.59 55.82
CA SER A 368 -9.20 -15.95 56.12
C SER A 368 -9.24 -15.30 57.53
N SER A 369 -8.52 -15.87 58.49
CA SER A 369 -8.55 -15.44 59.90
C SER A 369 -7.99 -14.03 60.17
N LYS A 370 -7.11 -13.51 59.31
CA LYS A 370 -6.40 -12.24 59.56
C LYS A 370 -7.15 -10.99 59.09
N GLN A 371 -8.08 -11.10 58.13
CA GLN A 371 -8.89 -9.95 57.67
C GLN A 371 -10.08 -9.61 58.58
N GLN A 372 -10.67 -10.58 59.30
CA GLN A 372 -11.84 -10.31 60.15
C GLN A 372 -11.55 -9.41 61.36
N LYS A 373 -10.28 -9.27 61.80
CA LYS A 373 -9.94 -8.45 62.97
C LYS A 373 -9.92 -6.94 62.70
N TYR A 374 -9.78 -6.51 61.44
CA TYR A 374 -9.84 -5.08 61.05
C TYR A 374 -11.28 -4.60 60.75
N LYS A 375 -12.15 -5.48 60.21
CA LYS A 375 -13.55 -5.11 59.87
C LYS A 375 -14.50 -4.94 61.07
N LYS A 376 -14.02 -5.04 62.31
CA LYS A 376 -14.84 -4.92 63.54
C LYS A 376 -14.62 -3.63 64.36
N GLN A 377 -13.79 -2.70 63.87
CA GLN A 377 -13.58 -1.38 64.51
C GLN A 377 -14.09 -0.18 63.70
N LEU A 378 -14.34 -0.31 62.39
CA LEU A 378 -15.04 0.72 61.58
C LEU A 378 -16.55 0.44 61.50
N LYS A 379 -17.21 0.41 62.66
CA LYS A 379 -18.69 0.43 62.76
C LYS A 379 -19.19 1.36 63.87
N SER A 380 -18.60 2.56 63.94
CA SER A 380 -19.18 3.70 64.65
C SER A 380 -18.79 5.02 63.96
N ARG A 381 -19.76 5.96 63.95
CA ARG A 381 -19.77 7.30 63.31
C ARG A 381 -20.00 7.33 61.79
N ASN A 382 -20.99 8.16 61.41
CA ASN A 382 -21.43 8.41 60.03
C ASN A 382 -20.75 9.66 59.46
N SER A 383 -20.44 9.65 58.16
CA SER A 383 -20.31 10.86 57.31
C SER A 383 -20.26 10.48 55.83
N ALA A 384 -21.37 9.94 55.31
CA ALA A 384 -21.49 9.58 53.89
C ALA A 384 -21.77 10.83 53.05
N ALA A 385 -20.71 11.46 52.53
CA ALA A 385 -20.77 12.56 51.56
C ALA A 385 -19.48 12.74 50.74
N SER A 386 -18.32 12.36 51.29
CA SER A 386 -16.99 12.62 50.69
C SER A 386 -16.30 11.41 50.05
N PHE A 387 -16.88 10.20 50.15
CA PHE A 387 -16.23 8.97 49.67
C PHE A 387 -16.56 8.61 48.22
N GLU A 388 -17.74 8.98 47.70
CA GLU A 388 -18.12 8.67 46.32
C GLU A 388 -17.32 9.49 45.30
N SER A 389 -17.06 10.77 45.59
CA SER A 389 -16.22 11.62 44.73
C SER A 389 -14.79 11.11 44.64
N VAL A 390 -14.17 10.75 45.78
CA VAL A 390 -12.80 10.20 45.81
C VAL A 390 -12.75 8.83 45.12
N SER A 391 -13.76 7.97 45.28
CA SER A 391 -13.82 6.68 44.58
C SER A 391 -14.02 6.85 43.07
N LEU A 392 -14.79 7.85 42.62
CA LEU A 392 -14.95 8.15 41.19
C LEU A 392 -13.68 8.71 40.57
N VAL A 393 -12.94 9.58 41.27
CA VAL A 393 -11.63 10.08 40.83
C VAL A 393 -10.62 8.92 40.73
N LEU A 394 -10.49 8.09 41.77
CA LEU A 394 -9.56 6.95 41.75
C LEU A 394 -9.90 5.95 40.64
N MET A 395 -11.18 5.64 40.39
CA MET A 395 -11.57 4.76 39.28
C MET A 395 -11.43 5.41 37.90
N ALA A 396 -11.40 6.75 37.80
CA ALA A 396 -11.03 7.46 36.57
C ALA A 396 -9.51 7.49 36.35
N GLU A 397 -8.72 7.55 37.41
CA GLU A 397 -7.25 7.47 37.37
C GLU A 397 -6.75 6.04 37.10
N GLU A 398 -7.41 5.01 37.65
CA GLU A 398 -7.17 3.61 37.26
C GLU A 398 -7.54 3.37 35.79
N LYS A 399 -8.72 3.84 35.33
CA LYS A 399 -9.10 3.74 33.91
C LYS A 399 -8.16 4.46 32.95
N LYS A 400 -7.48 5.52 33.38
CA LYS A 400 -6.44 6.21 32.59
C LYS A 400 -5.16 5.39 32.43
N LYS A 401 -4.98 4.30 33.18
CA LYS A 401 -3.75 3.51 33.22
C LYS A 401 -3.75 2.27 32.32
N ASP A 402 -4.92 1.88 31.82
CA ASP A 402 -5.13 0.74 30.92
C ASP A 402 -5.29 1.15 29.44
N GLN A 403 -5.20 2.45 29.10
CA GLN A 403 -5.31 2.90 27.71
C GLN A 403 -3.98 2.70 26.96
N PHE A 404 -4.05 2.06 25.79
CA PHE A 404 -2.88 1.83 24.94
C PHE A 404 -2.42 3.15 24.28
N ASP A 405 -1.26 3.63 24.70
CA ASP A 405 -0.74 4.96 24.39
C ASP A 405 0.56 4.92 23.55
N VAL A 406 1.17 6.09 23.35
CA VAL A 406 2.39 6.26 22.54
C VAL A 406 3.59 5.55 23.16
N GLU A 407 3.70 5.49 24.49
CA GLU A 407 4.77 4.74 25.17
C GLU A 407 4.55 3.23 25.02
N SER A 408 3.32 2.75 25.22
CA SER A 408 2.92 1.35 24.99
C SER A 408 3.18 0.90 23.56
N ALA A 409 2.89 1.75 22.57
CA ALA A 409 3.16 1.50 21.16
C ALA A 409 4.67 1.47 20.85
N SER A 410 5.46 2.36 21.46
CA SER A 410 6.92 2.38 21.34
C SER A 410 7.56 1.10 21.91
N LEU A 411 7.11 0.65 23.10
CA LEU A 411 7.54 -0.60 23.72
C LEU A 411 7.18 -1.82 22.85
N LEU A 412 5.94 -1.89 22.34
CA LEU A 412 5.48 -2.94 21.43
C LEU A 412 6.34 -3.03 20.15
N VAL A 413 6.63 -1.89 19.51
CA VAL A 413 7.46 -1.85 18.30
C VAL A 413 8.91 -2.25 18.61
N LYS A 414 9.44 -1.89 19.78
CA LYS A 414 10.76 -2.31 20.25
C LYS A 414 10.85 -3.82 20.47
N GLU A 415 9.82 -4.46 21.05
CA GLU A 415 9.72 -5.92 21.16
C GLU A 415 9.73 -6.59 19.77
N LEU A 416 8.85 -6.16 18.86
CA LEU A 416 8.69 -6.76 17.53
C LEU A 416 9.93 -6.56 16.65
N ARG A 417 10.64 -5.44 16.78
CA ARG A 417 11.93 -5.20 16.11
C ARG A 417 13.05 -6.06 16.69
N SER A 418 13.04 -6.32 18.01
CA SER A 418 13.98 -7.28 18.64
C SER A 418 13.75 -8.71 18.12
N THR A 419 12.49 -9.16 18.05
CA THR A 419 12.15 -10.48 17.48
C THR A 419 12.56 -10.58 16.00
N PHE A 420 12.35 -9.54 15.20
CA PHE A 420 12.82 -9.52 13.82
C PHE A 420 14.36 -9.57 13.71
N ALA A 421 15.06 -8.78 14.53
CA ALA A 421 16.53 -8.72 14.56
C ALA A 421 17.17 -10.07 14.94
N SER A 422 16.52 -10.86 15.80
CA SER A 422 16.94 -12.24 16.13
C SER A 422 16.99 -13.20 14.92
N GLY A 423 16.33 -12.84 13.82
CA GLY A 423 16.23 -13.67 12.61
C GLY A 423 15.17 -14.77 12.66
N LYS A 424 14.45 -14.95 13.78
CA LYS A 424 13.39 -15.98 13.98
C LYS A 424 12.44 -16.12 12.78
N THR A 425 11.89 -15.01 12.33
CA THR A 425 10.89 -14.93 11.24
C THR A 425 11.47 -15.20 9.84
N LYS A 426 12.80 -15.17 9.67
CA LYS A 426 13.46 -15.32 8.37
C LYS A 426 13.44 -16.77 7.87
N SER A 427 13.43 -17.75 8.77
CA SER A 427 13.41 -19.19 8.44
C SER A 427 12.16 -19.59 7.63
N TYR A 428 12.28 -20.62 6.79
CA TYR A 428 11.13 -21.17 6.04
C TYR A 428 10.18 -21.91 6.98
N GLU A 429 10.76 -22.59 7.97
CA GLU A 429 10.11 -23.46 8.94
C GLU A 429 9.16 -22.68 9.86
N TRP A 430 9.56 -21.50 10.32
CA TRP A 430 8.71 -20.60 11.10
C TRP A 430 7.51 -20.10 10.27
N ARG A 431 7.75 -19.62 9.05
CA ARG A 431 6.67 -19.14 8.17
C ARG A 431 5.65 -20.24 7.88
N VAL A 432 6.13 -21.47 7.62
CA VAL A 432 5.27 -22.64 7.43
C VAL A 432 4.49 -23.02 8.70
N SER A 433 5.07 -22.88 9.90
CA SER A 433 4.32 -23.16 11.13
C SER A 433 3.20 -22.14 11.34
N GLN A 434 3.48 -20.85 11.15
CA GLN A 434 2.47 -19.79 11.30
C GLN A 434 1.33 -19.93 10.27
N LEU A 435 1.66 -20.14 8.99
CA LEU A 435 0.65 -20.34 7.94
C LEU A 435 -0.21 -21.59 8.17
N LYS A 436 0.36 -22.66 8.76
CA LYS A 436 -0.43 -23.84 9.20
C LYS A 436 -1.30 -23.53 10.41
N SER A 437 -0.80 -22.75 11.38
CA SER A 437 -1.61 -22.29 12.51
C SER A 437 -2.82 -21.46 12.07
N ILE A 438 -2.70 -20.60 11.05
CA ILE A 438 -3.84 -19.85 10.50
C ILE A 438 -4.87 -20.83 9.90
N VAL A 439 -4.45 -21.80 9.08
CA VAL A 439 -5.37 -22.83 8.55
C VAL A 439 -6.10 -23.56 9.69
N LYS A 440 -5.37 -23.98 10.73
CA LYS A 440 -5.91 -24.66 11.91
C LYS A 440 -6.90 -23.77 12.69
N MET A 441 -6.55 -22.51 12.92
CA MET A 441 -7.37 -21.51 13.60
C MET A 441 -8.72 -21.32 12.89
N MET A 442 -8.70 -21.21 11.56
CA MET A 442 -9.91 -21.08 10.74
C MET A 442 -10.72 -22.38 10.64
N GLU A 443 -10.13 -23.55 10.87
CA GLU A 443 -10.79 -24.86 10.83
C GLU A 443 -11.40 -25.27 12.19
N GLU A 444 -10.73 -24.95 13.31
CA GLU A 444 -11.21 -25.29 14.65
C GLU A 444 -12.22 -24.26 15.24
N ASN A 445 -12.25 -23.04 14.70
CA ASN A 445 -13.07 -21.94 15.26
C ASN A 445 -14.19 -21.45 14.31
N GLU A 446 -14.52 -22.22 13.26
CA GLU A 446 -15.47 -21.84 12.20
C GLU A 446 -16.82 -21.31 12.73
N SER A 447 -17.41 -21.93 13.77
CA SER A 447 -18.62 -21.42 14.41
C SER A 447 -18.39 -20.11 15.15
N GLN A 448 -17.33 -19.99 15.97
CA GLN A 448 -17.03 -18.75 16.70
C GLN A 448 -16.86 -17.56 15.74
N ILE A 449 -16.17 -17.79 14.62
CA ILE A 449 -15.96 -16.80 13.54
C ILE A 449 -17.30 -16.40 12.91
N THR A 450 -18.11 -17.39 12.53
CA THR A 450 -19.44 -17.16 11.95
C THR A 450 -20.35 -16.41 12.93
N ASP A 451 -20.34 -16.78 14.21
CA ASP A 451 -21.16 -16.16 15.26
C ASP A 451 -20.70 -14.74 15.62
N ALA A 452 -19.43 -14.38 15.39
CA ALA A 452 -18.96 -13.00 15.46
C ALA A 452 -19.47 -12.16 14.27
N LEU A 453 -19.33 -12.68 13.04
CA LEU A 453 -19.82 -12.04 11.82
C LEU A 453 -21.34 -11.83 11.82
N THR A 454 -22.11 -12.78 12.38
CA THR A 454 -23.55 -12.63 12.60
C THR A 454 -23.88 -11.59 13.69
N LYS A 455 -23.04 -11.40 14.72
CA LYS A 455 -23.25 -10.34 15.74
C LYS A 455 -22.99 -8.93 15.21
N ASP A 456 -21.93 -8.75 14.42
CA ASP A 456 -21.53 -7.45 13.89
C ASP A 456 -22.41 -7.03 12.71
N LEU A 457 -22.55 -7.90 11.70
CA LEU A 457 -23.15 -7.58 10.40
C LEU A 457 -24.49 -8.30 10.13
N SER A 458 -24.92 -9.20 11.02
CA SER A 458 -25.99 -10.17 10.72
C SER A 458 -25.72 -10.96 9.42
N LYS A 459 -24.43 -11.15 9.09
CA LYS A 459 -24.00 -11.79 7.86
C LYS A 459 -24.50 -13.25 7.81
N PRO A 460 -25.10 -13.70 6.69
CA PRO A 460 -25.55 -15.09 6.54
C PRO A 460 -24.41 -16.07 6.80
N ARG A 461 -24.74 -17.24 7.40
CA ARG A 461 -23.72 -18.22 7.80
C ARG A 461 -22.93 -18.77 6.59
N PHE A 462 -23.60 -18.96 5.45
CA PHE A 462 -22.92 -19.42 4.24
C PHE A 462 -22.10 -18.33 3.55
N GLU A 463 -22.55 -17.07 3.54
CA GLU A 463 -21.73 -15.94 3.07
C GLU A 463 -20.45 -15.83 3.92
N SER A 464 -20.58 -15.88 5.24
CA SER A 464 -19.47 -15.85 6.21
C SER A 464 -18.44 -16.97 5.92
N PHE A 465 -18.91 -18.19 5.67
CA PHE A 465 -18.04 -19.31 5.30
C PHE A 465 -17.32 -19.08 3.96
N VAL A 466 -18.05 -18.69 2.91
CA VAL A 466 -17.47 -18.57 1.55
C VAL A 466 -16.55 -17.36 1.44
N ALA A 467 -17.03 -16.18 1.84
CA ALA A 467 -16.34 -14.91 1.62
C ALA A 467 -15.15 -14.69 2.57
N GLU A 468 -15.19 -15.21 3.81
CA GLU A 468 -14.13 -14.92 4.78
C GLU A 468 -13.34 -16.16 5.19
N ILE A 469 -14.01 -17.24 5.59
CA ILE A 469 -13.34 -18.42 6.14
C ILE A 469 -12.62 -19.21 5.04
N SER A 470 -13.31 -19.54 3.97
CA SER A 470 -12.79 -20.31 2.83
C SER A 470 -11.69 -19.54 2.08
N MET A 471 -11.86 -18.24 1.86
CA MET A 471 -10.84 -17.39 1.24
C MET A 471 -9.55 -17.33 2.07
N THR A 472 -9.63 -17.04 3.37
CA THR A 472 -8.46 -16.97 4.27
C THR A 472 -7.70 -18.30 4.32
N LYS A 473 -8.43 -19.42 4.37
CA LYS A 473 -7.86 -20.79 4.30
C LYS A 473 -7.19 -21.04 2.95
N THR A 474 -7.77 -20.57 1.84
CA THR A 474 -7.23 -20.75 0.49
C THR A 474 -5.95 -19.96 0.27
N SER A 475 -5.90 -18.69 0.70
CA SER A 475 -4.70 -17.85 0.66
C SER A 475 -3.55 -18.47 1.47
N SER A 476 -3.84 -18.91 2.71
CA SER A 476 -2.86 -19.63 3.54
C SER A 476 -2.32 -20.90 2.87
N LYS A 477 -3.20 -21.69 2.25
CA LYS A 477 -2.84 -22.93 1.54
C LYS A 477 -2.07 -22.66 0.24
N LEU A 478 -2.34 -21.57 -0.47
CA LEU A 478 -1.55 -21.10 -1.61
C LEU A 478 -0.14 -20.69 -1.18
N CYS A 479 -0.01 -19.89 -0.11
CA CYS A 479 1.30 -19.52 0.43
C CYS A 479 2.09 -20.76 0.84
N LEU A 480 1.50 -21.72 1.57
CA LEU A 480 2.14 -22.98 1.93
C LEU A 480 2.64 -23.81 0.74
N LYS A 481 1.94 -23.76 -0.41
CA LYS A 481 2.33 -24.44 -1.65
C LYS A 481 3.51 -23.77 -2.35
N GLU A 482 3.50 -22.43 -2.44
CA GLU A 482 4.41 -21.67 -3.30
C GLU A 482 5.58 -21.00 -2.58
N LEU A 483 5.58 -20.92 -1.24
CA LEU A 483 6.57 -20.17 -0.45
C LEU A 483 8.04 -20.51 -0.79
N LYS A 484 8.36 -21.79 -1.03
CA LYS A 484 9.71 -22.21 -1.46
C LYS A 484 10.14 -21.62 -2.80
N HIS A 485 9.19 -21.36 -3.70
CA HIS A 485 9.45 -20.71 -4.98
C HIS A 485 9.62 -19.20 -4.77
N TRP A 486 8.76 -18.56 -3.99
CA TRP A 486 8.75 -17.11 -3.79
C TRP A 486 9.97 -16.59 -2.99
N MET A 487 10.46 -17.37 -2.03
CA MET A 487 11.68 -17.08 -1.27
C MET A 487 12.98 -17.30 -2.05
N LYS A 488 12.96 -17.96 -3.21
CA LYS A 488 14.16 -18.30 -3.97
C LYS A 488 14.70 -17.07 -4.73
N PRO A 489 16.01 -16.78 -4.67
CA PRO A 489 16.62 -15.73 -5.49
C PRO A 489 16.40 -15.95 -6.98
N GLU A 490 16.03 -14.87 -7.69
CA GLU A 490 15.82 -14.86 -9.13
C GLU A 490 17.11 -14.47 -9.85
N LYS A 491 17.69 -15.39 -10.64
CA LYS A 491 18.91 -15.10 -11.41
C LYS A 491 18.60 -14.23 -12.62
N VAL A 492 19.22 -13.06 -12.70
CA VAL A 492 19.01 -12.08 -13.78
C VAL A 492 20.22 -12.00 -14.71
N LYS A 493 20.00 -11.49 -15.93
CA LYS A 493 21.07 -11.33 -16.93
C LYS A 493 21.95 -10.12 -16.58
N THR A 494 23.26 -10.31 -16.64
CA THR A 494 24.26 -9.23 -16.56
C THR A 494 24.57 -8.65 -17.93
N GLN A 495 25.14 -7.43 -17.97
CA GLN A 495 25.53 -6.76 -19.20
C GLN A 495 26.98 -7.08 -19.58
N LEU A 496 27.34 -6.93 -20.86
CA LEU A 496 28.73 -7.08 -21.32
C LEU A 496 29.67 -6.08 -20.61
N THR A 497 29.19 -4.86 -20.36
CA THR A 497 29.85 -3.80 -19.59
C THR A 497 30.19 -4.19 -18.15
N THR A 498 29.43 -5.13 -17.55
CA THR A 498 29.67 -5.62 -16.19
C THR A 498 30.42 -6.95 -16.15
N TYR A 499 30.76 -7.55 -17.28
CA TYR A 499 31.44 -8.84 -17.34
C TYR A 499 32.87 -8.78 -16.74
N PRO A 500 33.38 -9.87 -16.12
CA PRO A 500 32.67 -11.07 -15.70
C PRO A 500 31.82 -10.81 -14.43
N SER A 501 30.51 -10.97 -14.54
CA SER A 501 29.56 -10.88 -13.43
C SER A 501 28.40 -11.85 -13.57
N SER A 502 27.87 -12.29 -12.42
CA SER A 502 26.52 -12.83 -12.28
C SER A 502 25.69 -11.89 -11.40
N ALA A 503 24.36 -11.97 -11.49
CA ALA A 503 23.47 -11.18 -10.66
C ALA A 503 22.17 -11.94 -10.34
N GLU A 504 21.56 -11.59 -9.22
CA GLU A 504 20.26 -12.09 -8.79
C GLU A 504 19.47 -11.06 -7.98
N ILE A 505 18.15 -11.25 -7.91
CA ILE A 505 17.24 -10.50 -7.06
C ILE A 505 16.89 -11.38 -5.87
N VAL A 506 17.22 -10.92 -4.66
CA VAL A 506 16.92 -11.59 -3.40
C VAL A 506 15.66 -10.98 -2.78
N SER A 507 14.67 -11.82 -2.49
CA SER A 507 13.50 -11.46 -1.69
C SER A 507 13.87 -11.47 -0.20
N GLU A 508 13.78 -10.32 0.48
CA GLU A 508 13.93 -10.25 1.95
C GLU A 508 12.80 -9.46 2.63
N PRO A 509 12.38 -9.84 3.86
CA PRO A 509 11.35 -9.10 4.61
C PRO A 509 11.77 -7.67 4.92
N LEU A 510 10.79 -6.77 4.99
CA LEU A 510 10.98 -5.36 5.31
C LEU A 510 11.33 -5.13 6.79
N GLY A 511 10.65 -5.83 7.70
CA GLY A 511 10.91 -5.76 9.14
C GLY A 511 9.66 -5.90 10.00
N ALA A 512 9.33 -4.86 10.75
CA ALA A 512 8.11 -4.74 11.53
C ALA A 512 7.05 -3.95 10.73
N VAL A 513 5.87 -4.55 10.54
CA VAL A 513 4.80 -4.00 9.69
C VAL A 513 3.49 -3.81 10.47
N LEU A 514 2.75 -2.75 10.14
CA LEU A 514 1.42 -2.46 10.70
C LEU A 514 0.35 -2.75 9.64
N ILE A 515 -0.71 -3.42 10.06
CA ILE A 515 -1.88 -3.76 9.23
C ILE A 515 -3.12 -3.22 9.94
N ILE A 516 -3.82 -2.29 9.30
CA ILE A 516 -5.08 -1.71 9.77
C ILE A 516 -6.19 -2.18 8.82
N SER A 517 -7.14 -2.96 9.33
CA SER A 517 -8.18 -3.61 8.52
C SER A 517 -9.57 -2.99 8.70
N ALA A 518 -10.44 -3.16 7.70
CA ALA A 518 -11.81 -2.66 7.69
C ALA A 518 -12.83 -3.62 8.33
N TRP A 519 -14.02 -3.11 8.66
CA TRP A 519 -15.07 -3.80 9.41
C TRP A 519 -16.02 -4.68 8.58
N ASN A 520 -16.00 -4.59 7.25
CA ASN A 520 -17.03 -5.17 6.39
C ASN A 520 -16.79 -6.63 6.00
N TYR A 521 -15.52 -7.01 5.87
CA TYR A 521 -15.06 -8.40 5.86
C TYR A 521 -13.93 -8.53 6.90
N PRO A 522 -14.27 -8.38 8.20
CA PRO A 522 -13.31 -8.06 9.24
C PRO A 522 -12.32 -9.20 9.52
N ILE A 523 -12.63 -10.43 9.13
CA ILE A 523 -11.74 -11.59 9.27
C ILE A 523 -10.83 -11.69 8.04
N LEU A 524 -11.39 -11.58 6.83
CA LEU A 524 -10.61 -11.66 5.58
C LEU A 524 -9.59 -10.52 5.47
N LEU A 525 -10.05 -9.27 5.63
CA LEU A 525 -9.23 -8.07 5.45
C LEU A 525 -8.21 -7.89 6.57
N SER A 526 -8.41 -8.55 7.71
CA SER A 526 -7.39 -8.71 8.74
C SER A 526 -6.35 -9.77 8.37
N LEU A 527 -6.78 -10.97 7.95
CA LEU A 527 -5.90 -12.13 7.88
C LEU A 527 -5.18 -12.32 6.55
N ASP A 528 -5.72 -11.92 5.39
CA ASP A 528 -4.99 -12.03 4.11
C ASP A 528 -3.69 -11.19 4.03
N PRO A 529 -3.68 -9.90 4.42
CA PRO A 529 -2.42 -9.16 4.48
C PRO A 529 -1.46 -9.71 5.56
N VAL A 530 -1.98 -10.25 6.68
CA VAL A 530 -1.16 -10.92 7.71
C VAL A 530 -0.50 -12.19 7.15
N ILE A 531 -1.24 -13.01 6.40
CA ILE A 531 -0.73 -14.18 5.66
C ILE A 531 0.41 -13.75 4.72
N GLY A 532 0.25 -12.63 4.00
CA GLY A 532 1.27 -12.02 3.17
C GLY A 532 2.54 -11.63 3.93
N ALA A 533 2.39 -10.87 5.01
CA ALA A 533 3.49 -10.38 5.84
C ALA A 533 4.29 -11.53 6.48
N ILE A 534 3.59 -12.57 6.96
CA ILE A 534 4.18 -13.82 7.48
C ILE A 534 4.91 -14.58 6.36
N ALA A 535 4.32 -14.74 5.18
CA ALA A 535 4.96 -15.40 4.05
C ALA A 535 6.24 -14.66 3.60
N ALA A 536 6.25 -13.32 3.65
CA ALA A 536 7.42 -12.50 3.39
C ALA A 536 8.48 -12.56 4.52
N GLY A 537 8.09 -12.87 5.76
CA GLY A 537 8.98 -13.11 6.92
C GLY A 537 9.10 -11.94 7.90
N ASN A 538 8.06 -11.11 8.00
CA ASN A 538 8.02 -9.91 8.84
C ASN A 538 7.50 -10.19 10.27
N THR A 539 7.71 -9.26 11.19
CA THR A 539 6.90 -9.14 12.42
C THR A 539 5.73 -8.18 12.18
N VAL A 540 4.61 -8.37 12.88
CA VAL A 540 3.31 -7.80 12.50
C VAL A 540 2.55 -7.24 13.71
N VAL A 541 1.97 -6.05 13.57
CA VAL A 541 0.80 -5.62 14.35
C VAL A 541 -0.43 -5.59 13.45
N LEU A 542 -1.51 -6.22 13.90
CA LEU A 542 -2.85 -6.07 13.36
C LEU A 542 -3.67 -5.15 14.26
N LYS A 543 -4.23 -4.07 13.71
CA LYS A 543 -5.30 -3.27 14.34
C LYS A 543 -6.61 -3.57 13.60
N PRO A 544 -7.50 -4.42 14.14
CA PRO A 544 -8.81 -4.70 13.56
C PRO A 544 -9.77 -3.52 13.80
N SER A 545 -10.76 -3.32 12.92
CA SER A 545 -11.69 -2.20 13.07
C SER A 545 -12.65 -2.39 14.25
N GLU A 546 -12.69 -1.36 15.11
CA GLU A 546 -13.60 -1.19 16.23
C GLU A 546 -15.10 -1.18 15.85
N ILE A 547 -15.41 -0.99 14.56
CA ILE A 547 -16.78 -1.01 14.03
C ILE A 547 -17.32 -2.46 13.90
N ALA A 548 -16.45 -3.47 13.93
CA ALA A 548 -16.81 -4.89 14.02
C ALA A 548 -16.30 -5.51 15.35
N PRO A 549 -16.85 -5.10 16.52
CA PRO A 549 -16.26 -5.39 17.82
C PRO A 549 -16.27 -6.88 18.20
N ALA A 550 -17.26 -7.68 17.77
CA ALA A 550 -17.25 -9.11 18.05
C ALA A 550 -16.15 -9.84 17.26
N SER A 551 -15.90 -9.40 16.03
CA SER A 551 -14.82 -9.90 15.18
C SER A 551 -13.45 -9.44 15.65
N SER A 552 -13.33 -8.18 16.10
CA SER A 552 -12.13 -7.59 16.71
C SER A 552 -11.64 -8.41 17.92
N ALA A 553 -12.51 -8.61 18.92
CA ALA A 553 -12.17 -9.33 20.14
C ALA A 553 -11.88 -10.82 19.88
N LEU A 554 -12.55 -11.41 18.88
CA LEU A 554 -12.27 -12.78 18.48
C LEU A 554 -10.89 -12.90 17.80
N LEU A 555 -10.51 -11.95 16.93
CA LEU A 555 -9.18 -11.92 16.32
C LEU A 555 -8.09 -11.72 17.39
N ALA A 556 -8.28 -10.80 18.33
CA ALA A 556 -7.33 -10.56 19.42
C ALA A 556 -7.08 -11.82 20.26
N LYS A 557 -8.14 -12.54 20.61
CA LYS A 557 -8.06 -13.85 21.26
C LYS A 557 -7.34 -14.89 20.37
N LEU A 558 -7.88 -15.21 19.20
CA LEU A 558 -7.46 -16.36 18.41
C LEU A 558 -6.04 -16.18 17.84
N VAL A 559 -5.64 -14.98 17.45
CA VAL A 559 -4.25 -14.73 17.00
C VAL A 559 -3.26 -14.96 18.16
N GLY A 560 -3.60 -14.55 19.38
CA GLY A 560 -2.77 -14.80 20.57
C GLY A 560 -2.73 -16.27 21.00
N GLU A 561 -3.76 -17.06 20.71
CA GLU A 561 -3.82 -18.50 21.01
C GLU A 561 -3.09 -19.38 19.96
N TYR A 562 -3.06 -18.98 18.68
CA TYR A 562 -2.58 -19.84 17.59
C TYR A 562 -1.24 -19.40 16.96
N LEU A 563 -0.89 -18.11 17.03
CA LEU A 563 0.30 -17.55 16.37
C LEU A 563 1.38 -17.10 17.38
N ASP A 564 2.59 -16.88 16.87
CA ASP A 564 3.76 -16.49 17.63
C ASP A 564 3.63 -15.06 18.16
N SER A 565 3.11 -14.91 19.38
CA SER A 565 2.86 -13.62 20.05
C SER A 565 4.11 -12.75 20.26
N SER A 566 5.32 -13.29 20.14
CA SER A 566 6.55 -12.49 20.13
C SER A 566 6.82 -11.78 18.79
N ALA A 567 6.12 -12.19 17.73
CA ALA A 567 6.30 -11.75 16.34
C ALA A 567 5.02 -11.18 15.71
N ILE A 568 3.84 -11.58 16.18
CA ILE A 568 2.53 -11.22 15.64
C ILE A 568 1.63 -10.80 16.81
N ARG A 569 1.18 -9.54 16.83
CA ARG A 569 0.35 -8.96 17.90
C ARG A 569 -0.92 -8.36 17.33
N VAL A 570 -2.00 -8.40 18.10
CA VAL A 570 -3.24 -7.67 17.82
C VAL A 570 -3.38 -6.55 18.83
N ILE A 571 -3.73 -5.35 18.35
CA ILE A 571 -4.03 -4.18 19.19
C ILE A 571 -5.44 -3.71 18.83
N GLU A 572 -6.39 -3.99 19.72
CA GLU A 572 -7.74 -3.43 19.64
C GLU A 572 -7.74 -1.97 20.09
N GLY A 573 -8.71 -1.19 19.62
CA GLY A 573 -8.83 0.23 19.94
C GLY A 573 -9.40 1.02 18.78
N SER A 574 -9.63 2.31 19.01
CA SER A 574 -10.24 3.23 18.05
C SER A 574 -9.22 4.24 17.50
N ILE A 575 -9.58 5.52 17.38
CA ILE A 575 -8.70 6.57 16.86
C ILE A 575 -7.45 6.78 17.74
N PRO A 576 -7.52 6.90 19.09
CA PRO A 576 -6.33 7.15 19.92
C PRO A 576 -5.27 6.07 19.77
N GLU A 577 -5.68 4.80 19.83
CA GLU A 577 -4.78 3.65 19.73
C GLU A 577 -4.22 3.51 18.30
N THR A 578 -5.00 3.87 17.27
CA THR A 578 -4.52 3.94 15.87
C THR A 578 -3.49 5.05 15.68
N SER A 579 -3.70 6.24 16.28
CA SER A 579 -2.73 7.34 16.25
C SER A 579 -1.43 6.98 16.97
N ALA A 580 -1.52 6.40 18.17
CA ALA A 580 -0.35 5.93 18.93
C ALA A 580 0.49 4.90 18.16
N LEU A 581 -0.16 4.01 17.39
CA LEU A 581 0.52 3.11 16.45
C LEU A 581 1.13 3.87 15.26
N LEU A 582 0.40 4.78 14.62
CA LEU A 582 0.85 5.52 13.43
C LEU A 582 2.01 6.51 13.70
N GLU A 583 2.20 6.94 14.95
CA GLU A 583 3.38 7.73 15.36
C GLU A 583 4.67 6.91 15.35
N GLN A 584 4.59 5.58 15.51
CA GLN A 584 5.76 4.71 15.55
C GLN A 584 6.40 4.50 14.17
N LYS A 585 7.70 4.19 14.17
CA LYS A 585 8.41 3.84 12.94
C LYS A 585 8.09 2.41 12.50
N TRP A 586 7.45 2.26 11.35
CA TRP A 586 7.18 0.98 10.68
C TRP A 586 8.00 0.80 9.40
N ASP A 587 8.27 -0.45 9.03
CA ASP A 587 8.98 -0.77 7.77
C ASP A 587 8.00 -0.99 6.60
N LYS A 588 6.71 -1.14 6.90
CA LYS A 588 5.56 -1.07 5.98
C LYS A 588 4.30 -0.75 6.79
N ILE A 589 3.38 0.04 6.23
CA ILE A 589 1.98 0.10 6.69
C ILE A 589 1.07 -0.43 5.59
N PHE A 590 0.06 -1.20 5.96
CA PHE A 590 -1.04 -1.65 5.10
C PHE A 590 -2.35 -1.15 5.70
N TYR A 591 -3.18 -0.47 4.92
CA TYR A 591 -4.46 0.07 5.36
C TYR A 591 -5.57 -0.31 4.39
N THR A 592 -6.70 -0.79 4.92
CA THR A 592 -7.95 -0.94 4.17
C THR A 592 -9.05 -0.05 4.77
N GLY A 593 -9.73 0.72 3.92
CA GLY A 593 -10.87 1.54 4.35
C GLY A 593 -11.20 2.70 3.39
N ASN A 594 -11.22 3.94 3.88
CA ASN A 594 -11.65 5.11 3.10
C ASN A 594 -10.51 6.10 2.83
N GLY A 595 -10.64 6.90 1.76
CA GLY A 595 -9.58 7.83 1.33
C GLY A 595 -9.25 8.96 2.31
N GLN A 596 -10.21 9.38 3.15
CA GLN A 596 -9.97 10.39 4.19
C GLN A 596 -8.96 9.88 5.22
N VAL A 597 -9.15 8.66 5.74
CA VAL A 597 -8.21 8.03 6.69
C VAL A 597 -6.97 7.51 5.98
N GLY A 598 -7.07 7.07 4.72
CA GLY A 598 -5.92 6.72 3.87
C GLY A 598 -4.91 7.88 3.74
N ARG A 599 -5.40 9.12 3.59
CA ARG A 599 -4.56 10.34 3.65
C ARG A 599 -3.88 10.53 5.00
N VAL A 600 -4.59 10.31 6.12
CA VAL A 600 -3.99 10.40 7.48
C VAL A 600 -2.89 9.35 7.66
N VAL A 601 -3.13 8.10 7.25
CA VAL A 601 -2.12 7.02 7.30
C VAL A 601 -0.90 7.37 6.45
N MET A 602 -1.08 7.90 5.24
CA MET A 602 0.01 8.29 4.35
C MET A 602 0.82 9.48 4.90
N THR A 603 0.16 10.48 5.50
CA THR A 603 0.82 11.61 6.19
C THR A 603 1.64 11.14 7.40
N ALA A 604 1.14 10.18 8.18
CA ALA A 604 1.91 9.60 9.27
C ALA A 604 3.12 8.78 8.76
N ALA A 605 2.91 7.95 7.73
CA ALA A 605 3.95 7.14 7.10
C ALA A 605 5.10 8.00 6.52
N ALA A 606 4.78 9.16 5.96
CA ALA A 606 5.75 10.10 5.39
C ALA A 606 6.82 10.56 6.41
N LYS A 607 6.43 10.74 7.69
CA LYS A 607 7.36 11.14 8.78
C LYS A 607 8.55 10.19 8.94
N HIS A 608 8.36 8.91 8.61
CA HIS A 608 9.35 7.85 8.76
C HIS A 608 9.90 7.31 7.44
N LEU A 609 9.49 7.90 6.30
CA LEU A 609 9.66 7.36 4.94
C LEU A 609 9.13 5.92 4.77
N THR A 610 8.08 5.56 5.53
CA THR A 610 7.48 4.23 5.52
C THR A 610 6.69 4.01 4.23
N PRO A 611 6.96 2.94 3.46
CA PRO A 611 6.12 2.59 2.31
C PRO A 611 4.74 2.09 2.76
N VAL A 612 3.71 2.44 2.00
CA VAL A 612 2.31 2.03 2.29
C VAL A 612 1.79 1.00 1.27
N VAL A 613 0.70 0.31 1.61
CA VAL A 613 -0.37 -0.07 0.68
C VAL A 613 -1.65 0.55 1.22
N LEU A 614 -2.44 1.19 0.36
CA LEU A 614 -3.74 1.74 0.68
C LEU A 614 -4.79 1.06 -0.22
N GLU A 615 -5.68 0.29 0.39
CA GLU A 615 -6.84 -0.35 -0.26
C GLU A 615 -8.08 0.46 0.10
N LEU A 616 -8.59 1.27 -0.84
CA LEU A 616 -9.62 2.28 -0.57
C LEU A 616 -10.92 1.98 -1.34
N GLY A 617 -11.96 2.75 -1.05
CA GLY A 617 -13.27 2.66 -1.70
C GLY A 617 -13.36 3.35 -3.06
N GLY A 618 -14.58 3.44 -3.58
CA GLY A 618 -14.92 4.25 -4.75
C GLY A 618 -16.18 3.76 -5.46
N LYS A 619 -16.85 4.66 -6.19
CA LYS A 619 -18.09 4.35 -6.91
C LYS A 619 -17.81 3.43 -8.11
N SER A 620 -17.80 2.12 -7.88
CA SER A 620 -17.50 1.09 -8.89
C SER A 620 -18.66 0.96 -9.91
N PRO A 621 -18.49 1.37 -11.19
CA PRO A 621 -19.56 1.40 -12.18
C PRO A 621 -19.86 0.02 -12.76
N VAL A 622 -21.11 -0.17 -13.21
CA VAL A 622 -21.51 -1.26 -14.12
C VAL A 622 -22.12 -0.70 -15.40
N VAL A 623 -21.39 -0.79 -16.52
CA VAL A 623 -21.95 -0.53 -17.85
C VAL A 623 -22.73 -1.78 -18.30
N VAL A 624 -23.98 -1.62 -18.72
CA VAL A 624 -24.85 -2.71 -19.18
C VAL A 624 -25.37 -2.38 -20.57
N ASP A 625 -24.81 -3.04 -21.57
CA ASP A 625 -25.32 -3.05 -22.95
C ASP A 625 -26.58 -3.91 -23.06
N SER A 626 -27.40 -3.60 -24.05
CA SER A 626 -28.63 -4.31 -24.44
C SER A 626 -28.39 -5.72 -25.00
N ASN A 627 -27.29 -5.94 -25.73
CA ASN A 627 -27.03 -7.21 -26.43
C ASN A 627 -26.31 -8.22 -25.51
N ILE A 628 -27.03 -8.71 -24.49
CA ILE A 628 -26.48 -9.58 -23.44
C ILE A 628 -27.39 -10.76 -23.10
N ASN A 629 -26.81 -11.79 -22.47
CA ASN A 629 -27.58 -12.78 -21.73
C ASN A 629 -28.10 -12.14 -20.43
N LEU A 630 -29.20 -11.40 -20.54
CA LEU A 630 -29.77 -10.59 -19.45
C LEU A 630 -29.96 -11.39 -18.17
N LYS A 631 -30.55 -12.60 -18.23
CA LYS A 631 -30.78 -13.44 -17.03
C LYS A 631 -29.48 -13.82 -16.30
N VAL A 632 -28.39 -14.04 -17.03
CA VAL A 632 -27.08 -14.31 -16.42
C VAL A 632 -26.47 -13.01 -15.87
N ALA A 633 -26.60 -11.89 -16.58
CA ALA A 633 -26.10 -10.59 -16.14
C ALA A 633 -26.78 -10.12 -14.84
N VAL A 634 -28.11 -10.12 -14.75
CA VAL A 634 -28.80 -9.66 -13.53
C VAL A 634 -28.49 -10.56 -12.32
N ARG A 635 -28.32 -11.87 -12.48
CA ARG A 635 -27.89 -12.75 -11.37
C ARG A 635 -26.49 -12.42 -10.86
N ARG A 636 -25.58 -11.97 -11.74
CA ARG A 636 -24.22 -11.54 -11.39
C ARG A 636 -24.20 -10.13 -10.78
N ILE A 637 -25.05 -9.22 -11.23
CA ILE A 637 -25.22 -7.89 -10.65
C ILE A 637 -25.88 -7.98 -9.26
N VAL A 638 -26.97 -8.75 -9.11
CA VAL A 638 -27.66 -8.95 -7.83
C VAL A 638 -26.74 -9.62 -6.80
N TYR A 639 -25.96 -10.63 -7.23
CA TYR A 639 -24.94 -11.24 -6.38
C TYR A 639 -23.89 -10.21 -5.92
N GLY A 640 -23.30 -9.47 -6.86
CA GLY A 640 -22.27 -8.47 -6.53
C GLY A 640 -22.75 -7.32 -5.67
N LYS A 641 -24.04 -6.94 -5.77
CA LYS A 641 -24.60 -5.84 -4.98
C LYS A 641 -25.12 -6.29 -3.63
N TRP A 642 -26.03 -7.27 -3.56
CA TRP A 642 -26.76 -7.58 -2.33
C TRP A 642 -26.25 -8.83 -1.61
N ALA A 643 -25.74 -9.84 -2.32
CA ALA A 643 -25.08 -11.00 -1.69
C ALA A 643 -23.62 -10.72 -1.28
N CYS A 644 -23.09 -9.56 -1.65
CA CYS A 644 -21.81 -9.03 -1.18
C CYS A 644 -22.06 -8.13 0.05
N ASN A 645 -22.34 -8.75 1.21
CA ASN A 645 -22.59 -8.09 2.49
C ASN A 645 -23.62 -6.93 2.44
N ASN A 646 -24.71 -7.10 1.67
CA ASN A 646 -25.74 -6.11 1.41
C ASN A 646 -25.21 -4.75 0.88
N GLY A 647 -24.18 -4.80 0.02
CA GLY A 647 -23.59 -3.65 -0.67
C GLY A 647 -22.46 -2.96 0.08
N GLN A 648 -22.11 -3.45 1.27
CA GLN A 648 -21.03 -2.92 2.11
C GLN A 648 -19.67 -3.49 1.67
N ALA A 649 -19.28 -3.22 0.41
CA ALA A 649 -18.01 -3.66 -0.17
C ALA A 649 -17.48 -2.65 -1.19
N CYS A 650 -16.18 -2.35 -1.13
CA CYS A 650 -15.48 -1.39 -2.01
C CYS A 650 -15.54 -1.74 -3.52
N ILE A 651 -15.95 -2.98 -3.83
CA ILE A 651 -16.06 -3.57 -5.16
C ILE A 651 -17.50 -3.94 -5.53
N ALA A 652 -18.48 -3.67 -4.67
CA ALA A 652 -19.89 -3.87 -5.04
C ALA A 652 -20.24 -2.91 -6.20
N PRO A 653 -21.15 -3.29 -7.12
CA PRO A 653 -21.82 -2.37 -8.03
C PRO A 653 -22.33 -1.14 -7.27
N ASP A 654 -21.71 0.02 -7.46
CA ASP A 654 -22.15 1.23 -6.78
C ASP A 654 -23.33 1.84 -7.54
N TYR A 655 -23.20 1.97 -8.87
CA TYR A 655 -24.23 2.42 -9.80
C TYR A 655 -24.15 1.68 -11.15
N ILE A 656 -25.27 1.64 -11.88
CA ILE A 656 -25.37 1.12 -13.26
C ILE A 656 -25.42 2.29 -14.26
N ILE A 657 -24.86 2.09 -15.45
CA ILE A 657 -25.11 2.92 -16.63
C ILE A 657 -25.65 2.02 -17.75
N THR A 658 -26.76 2.40 -18.39
CA THR A 658 -27.35 1.67 -19.53
C THR A 658 -28.11 2.62 -20.46
N THR A 659 -28.60 2.16 -21.61
CA THR A 659 -29.37 3.04 -22.51
C THR A 659 -30.80 3.24 -22.03
N LYS A 660 -31.39 4.43 -22.28
CA LYS A 660 -32.79 4.77 -21.93
C LYS A 660 -33.80 3.71 -22.39
N ALA A 661 -33.57 3.12 -23.56
CA ALA A 661 -34.43 2.08 -24.13
C ALA A 661 -34.36 0.72 -23.39
N PHE A 662 -33.23 0.39 -22.74
CA PHE A 662 -33.01 -0.90 -22.09
C PHE A 662 -33.28 -0.87 -20.58
N ALA A 663 -33.18 0.30 -19.94
CA ALA A 663 -33.34 0.46 -18.49
C ALA A 663 -34.62 -0.19 -17.90
N PRO A 664 -35.83 -0.09 -18.50
CA PRO A 664 -37.02 -0.75 -17.95
C PRO A 664 -36.89 -2.28 -17.94
N THR A 665 -36.38 -2.87 -19.02
CA THR A 665 -36.16 -4.31 -19.15
C THR A 665 -35.09 -4.82 -18.18
N LEU A 666 -34.04 -4.02 -17.95
CA LEU A 666 -33.02 -4.31 -16.94
C LEU A 666 -33.59 -4.25 -15.51
N ILE A 667 -34.40 -3.24 -15.18
CA ILE A 667 -35.05 -3.08 -13.88
C ILE A 667 -35.97 -4.29 -13.58
N ASP A 668 -36.84 -4.68 -14.51
CA ASP A 668 -37.74 -5.81 -14.29
C ASP A 668 -36.98 -7.14 -14.13
N ALA A 669 -35.90 -7.34 -14.89
CA ALA A 669 -35.04 -8.51 -14.71
C ALA A 669 -34.31 -8.50 -13.35
N LEU A 670 -33.84 -7.34 -12.86
CA LEU A 670 -33.27 -7.19 -11.52
C LEU A 670 -34.31 -7.51 -10.43
N ARG A 671 -35.51 -6.93 -10.51
CA ARG A 671 -36.64 -7.19 -9.57
C ARG A 671 -36.91 -8.70 -9.44
N CYS A 672 -37.10 -9.39 -10.56
CA CYS A 672 -37.37 -10.83 -10.59
C CYS A 672 -36.26 -11.67 -9.93
N VAL A 673 -35.00 -11.25 -10.01
CA VAL A 673 -33.86 -11.99 -9.45
C VAL A 673 -33.60 -11.66 -7.99
N ILE A 674 -33.93 -10.45 -7.53
CA ILE A 674 -33.98 -10.13 -6.10
C ILE A 674 -35.05 -11.02 -5.43
N GLU A 675 -36.21 -11.22 -6.05
CA GLU A 675 -37.21 -12.18 -5.56
C GLU A 675 -36.77 -13.65 -5.68
N GLU A 676 -36.01 -14.03 -6.73
CA GLU A 676 -35.39 -15.38 -6.86
C GLU A 676 -34.44 -15.68 -5.69
N PHE A 677 -33.65 -14.70 -5.26
CA PHE A 677 -32.58 -14.88 -4.26
C PHE A 677 -33.07 -14.73 -2.82
N TYR A 678 -33.98 -13.79 -2.55
CA TYR A 678 -34.34 -13.37 -1.20
C TYR A 678 -35.80 -13.63 -0.82
N GLY A 679 -36.62 -14.09 -1.78
CA GLY A 679 -38.05 -14.30 -1.63
C GLY A 679 -38.89 -13.05 -1.90
N LYS A 680 -40.22 -13.20 -1.80
CA LYS A 680 -41.19 -12.12 -2.08
C LYS A 680 -41.17 -10.94 -1.11
N ASP A 681 -40.46 -11.07 0.01
CA ASP A 681 -40.18 -10.01 0.96
C ASP A 681 -38.68 -10.03 1.30
N PRO A 682 -37.83 -9.41 0.45
CA PRO A 682 -36.40 -9.37 0.68
C PRO A 682 -36.02 -8.66 1.97
N PHE A 683 -36.82 -7.69 2.43
CA PHE A 683 -36.56 -6.93 3.65
C PHE A 683 -36.55 -7.83 4.90
N ASN A 684 -37.49 -8.77 4.98
CA ASN A 684 -37.54 -9.79 6.05
C ASN A 684 -36.70 -11.05 5.77
N SER A 685 -35.90 -11.07 4.70
CA SER A 685 -35.02 -12.21 4.41
C SER A 685 -33.92 -12.39 5.46
N ASN A 686 -33.50 -13.65 5.65
CA ASN A 686 -32.36 -14.03 6.50
C ASN A 686 -31.05 -14.15 5.72
N GLU A 687 -31.10 -14.09 4.38
CA GLU A 687 -29.93 -14.19 3.50
C GLU A 687 -29.35 -12.80 3.15
N ILE A 688 -29.62 -11.78 3.98
CA ILE A 688 -29.20 -10.38 3.78
C ILE A 688 -28.58 -9.81 5.07
N SER A 689 -27.33 -9.33 5.00
CA SER A 689 -26.68 -8.55 6.07
C SER A 689 -27.41 -7.25 6.41
N ARG A 690 -27.40 -6.84 7.68
CA ARG A 690 -27.85 -5.50 8.07
C ARG A 690 -26.78 -4.44 7.77
N VAL A 691 -27.16 -3.17 7.86
CA VAL A 691 -26.18 -2.06 7.90
C VAL A 691 -25.43 -2.13 9.24
N VAL A 692 -24.10 -1.98 9.21
CA VAL A 692 -23.23 -2.29 10.37
C VAL A 692 -23.57 -1.53 11.65
N ASN A 693 -23.95 -0.25 11.57
CA ASN A 693 -24.30 0.57 12.73
C ASN A 693 -25.28 1.70 12.40
N SER A 694 -25.76 2.39 13.44
CA SER A 694 -26.71 3.52 13.35
C SER A 694 -26.24 4.68 12.47
N ASN A 695 -24.94 4.90 12.35
CA ASN A 695 -24.37 6.07 11.67
C ASN A 695 -24.32 5.81 10.16
N HIS A 696 -23.88 4.63 9.75
CA HIS A 696 -23.99 4.18 8.35
C HIS A 696 -25.47 4.07 7.93
N PHE A 697 -26.35 3.59 8.82
CA PHE A 697 -27.80 3.55 8.56
C PHE A 697 -28.38 4.96 8.35
N ALA A 698 -28.03 5.92 9.21
CA ALA A 698 -28.49 7.31 9.10
C ALA A 698 -27.97 7.98 7.81
N ARG A 699 -26.71 7.72 7.41
CA ARG A 699 -26.16 8.20 6.14
C ARG A 699 -26.93 7.64 4.94
N LEU A 700 -27.10 6.31 4.87
CA LEU A 700 -27.88 5.65 3.81
C LEU A 700 -29.35 6.12 3.78
N THR A 701 -29.93 6.40 4.95
CA THR A 701 -31.27 7.00 5.07
C THR A 701 -31.31 8.39 4.46
N LYS A 702 -30.32 9.25 4.76
CA LYS A 702 -30.19 10.59 4.17
C LYS A 702 -30.06 10.54 2.64
N LEU A 703 -29.31 9.59 2.09
CA LEU A 703 -29.18 9.40 0.63
C LEU A 703 -30.50 9.01 -0.06
N LEU A 704 -31.46 8.43 0.67
CA LEU A 704 -32.81 8.12 0.14
C LEU A 704 -33.82 9.25 0.39
N ASP A 705 -33.60 10.07 1.41
CA ASP A 705 -34.48 11.19 1.81
C ASP A 705 -34.11 12.52 1.14
N GLU A 706 -33.16 12.49 0.19
CA GLU A 706 -32.73 13.67 -0.57
C GLU A 706 -33.80 14.10 -1.59
N ASP A 707 -33.99 15.42 -1.71
CA ASP A 707 -34.93 16.01 -2.66
C ASP A 707 -34.53 15.64 -4.10
N ASN A 708 -35.51 15.22 -4.91
CA ASN A 708 -35.33 14.68 -6.28
C ASN A 708 -34.59 13.33 -6.37
N VAL A 709 -34.32 12.67 -5.24
CA VAL A 709 -33.83 11.27 -5.18
C VAL A 709 -34.92 10.34 -4.65
N SER A 710 -35.68 10.76 -3.65
CA SER A 710 -36.77 9.97 -3.04
C SER A 710 -37.88 9.57 -4.05
N ASP A 711 -38.17 10.40 -5.05
CA ASP A 711 -39.14 10.13 -6.12
C ASP A 711 -38.61 9.18 -7.21
N LYS A 712 -37.29 8.91 -7.22
CA LYS A 712 -36.61 8.05 -8.19
C LYS A 712 -36.60 6.56 -7.79
N ILE A 713 -37.09 6.22 -6.60
CA ILE A 713 -37.11 4.85 -6.08
C ILE A 713 -38.10 4.00 -6.89
N VAL A 714 -37.56 3.15 -7.77
CA VAL A 714 -38.36 2.23 -8.61
C VAL A 714 -38.55 0.85 -7.99
N TYR A 715 -37.78 0.50 -6.96
CA TYR A 715 -37.94 -0.73 -6.17
C TYR A 715 -37.31 -0.60 -4.79
N GLY A 716 -37.85 -1.28 -3.78
CA GLY A 716 -37.31 -1.29 -2.43
C GLY A 716 -37.72 -0.08 -1.59
N GLY A 717 -36.76 0.56 -0.92
CA GLY A 717 -36.95 1.73 -0.06
C GLY A 717 -37.36 1.43 1.39
N GLN A 718 -37.76 0.18 1.71
CA GLN A 718 -38.11 -0.19 3.09
C GLN A 718 -36.88 -0.13 4.00
N ARG A 719 -37.05 0.44 5.20
CA ARG A 719 -35.98 0.62 6.17
C ARG A 719 -36.49 0.51 7.61
N ASP A 720 -35.74 -0.14 8.48
CA ASP A 720 -35.97 -0.17 9.93
C ASP A 720 -34.68 0.15 10.69
N LYS A 721 -34.77 1.17 11.54
CA LYS A 721 -33.67 1.65 12.39
C LYS A 721 -33.39 0.73 13.58
N ALA A 722 -34.36 -0.07 14.03
CA ALA A 722 -34.19 -0.97 15.18
C ALA A 722 -33.33 -2.21 14.83
N SER A 723 -33.58 -2.81 13.67
CA SER A 723 -32.78 -3.93 13.12
C SER A 723 -31.60 -3.47 12.24
N LEU A 724 -31.50 -2.17 11.93
CA LEU A 724 -30.56 -1.57 10.97
C LEU A 724 -30.68 -2.15 9.55
N LYS A 725 -31.86 -2.64 9.17
CA LYS A 725 -32.13 -3.20 7.84
C LYS A 725 -32.58 -2.11 6.86
N ILE A 726 -32.04 -2.15 5.65
CA ILE A 726 -32.55 -1.42 4.47
C ILE A 726 -32.69 -2.46 3.35
N ALA A 727 -33.83 -2.45 2.65
CA ALA A 727 -34.13 -3.38 1.58
C ALA A 727 -33.22 -3.17 0.35
N PRO A 728 -33.04 -4.21 -0.49
CA PRO A 728 -32.52 -4.03 -1.84
C PRO A 728 -33.31 -2.95 -2.59
N THR A 729 -32.65 -1.84 -2.91
CA THR A 729 -33.31 -0.62 -3.40
C THR A 729 -32.71 -0.20 -4.73
N ILE A 730 -33.57 0.05 -5.73
CA ILE A 730 -33.17 0.47 -7.08
C ILE A 730 -33.75 1.87 -7.33
N LEU A 731 -32.92 2.78 -7.84
CA LEU A 731 -33.31 4.13 -8.23
C LEU A 731 -33.02 4.34 -9.72
N LEU A 732 -33.88 5.06 -10.44
CA LEU A 732 -33.71 5.34 -11.88
C LEU A 732 -33.56 6.85 -12.11
N ASP A 733 -32.51 7.24 -12.82
CA ASP A 733 -32.22 8.63 -13.23
C ASP A 733 -32.26 9.63 -12.05
N VAL A 734 -31.46 9.33 -11.02
CA VAL A 734 -31.12 10.28 -9.96
C VAL A 734 -30.24 11.42 -10.51
N PRO A 735 -30.35 12.65 -9.96
CA PRO A 735 -29.48 13.77 -10.37
C PRO A 735 -28.00 13.45 -10.16
N GLU A 736 -27.12 13.84 -11.09
CA GLU A 736 -25.69 13.53 -11.00
C GLU A 736 -24.98 14.30 -9.86
N ASP A 737 -25.52 15.45 -9.49
CA ASP A 737 -25.06 16.31 -8.38
C ASP A 737 -25.58 15.87 -7.00
N SER A 738 -26.54 14.94 -6.93
CA SER A 738 -27.07 14.40 -5.68
C SER A 738 -26.01 13.65 -4.85
N LEU A 739 -26.16 13.64 -3.53
CA LEU A 739 -25.22 12.99 -2.61
C LEU A 739 -25.06 11.49 -2.91
N ILE A 740 -26.13 10.82 -3.36
CA ILE A 740 -26.08 9.39 -3.75
C ILE A 740 -25.20 9.15 -4.99
N MET A 741 -24.91 10.19 -5.79
CA MET A 741 -23.97 10.15 -6.92
C MET A 741 -22.59 10.77 -6.63
N GLN A 742 -22.45 11.56 -5.56
CA GLN A 742 -21.18 12.14 -5.13
C GLN A 742 -20.41 11.26 -4.13
N GLU A 743 -21.09 10.61 -3.18
CA GLU A 743 -20.47 9.70 -2.20
C GLU A 743 -20.42 8.23 -2.67
N GLU A 744 -19.50 7.44 -2.11
CA GLU A 744 -19.57 5.97 -2.18
C GLU A 744 -20.79 5.46 -1.40
N ILE A 745 -21.65 4.66 -2.02
CA ILE A 745 -22.92 4.25 -1.41
C ILE A 745 -22.66 3.25 -0.29
N PHE A 746 -21.81 2.25 -0.51
CA PHE A 746 -21.41 1.26 0.50
C PHE A 746 -22.61 0.64 1.26
N GLY A 747 -23.65 0.26 0.50
CA GLY A 747 -24.91 -0.25 1.02
C GLY A 747 -25.89 -0.65 -0.10
N PRO A 748 -27.15 -0.97 0.25
CA PRO A 748 -28.08 -1.70 -0.63
C PRO A 748 -28.80 -0.85 -1.69
N LEU A 749 -28.36 0.38 -1.93
CA LEU A 749 -28.96 1.30 -2.90
C LEU A 749 -28.22 1.19 -4.22
N LEU A 750 -28.92 0.99 -5.33
CA LEU A 750 -28.35 0.86 -6.68
C LEU A 750 -29.01 1.86 -7.63
N PRO A 751 -28.41 3.05 -7.85
CA PRO A 751 -28.82 3.95 -8.92
C PRO A 751 -28.56 3.32 -10.30
N ILE A 752 -29.45 3.59 -11.24
CA ILE A 752 -29.33 3.29 -12.66
C ILE A 752 -29.43 4.63 -13.39
N LEU A 753 -28.37 4.99 -14.09
CA LEU A 753 -28.30 6.18 -14.93
C LEU A 753 -28.52 5.80 -16.39
N THR A 754 -29.29 6.60 -17.11
CA THR A 754 -29.56 6.37 -18.52
C THR A 754 -28.80 7.31 -19.45
N VAL A 755 -28.16 6.71 -20.46
CA VAL A 755 -27.48 7.39 -21.58
C VAL A 755 -28.27 7.19 -22.88
N ASP A 756 -27.98 7.99 -23.90
CA ASP A 756 -28.55 7.79 -25.25
C ASP A 756 -27.75 6.74 -26.02
N ASN A 757 -26.42 6.83 -26.01
CA ASN A 757 -25.50 5.84 -26.58
C ASN A 757 -24.65 5.18 -25.48
N ILE A 758 -24.36 3.88 -25.59
CA ILE A 758 -23.67 3.15 -24.50
C ILE A 758 -22.24 3.64 -24.29
N GLU A 759 -21.60 4.21 -25.31
CA GLU A 759 -20.27 4.83 -25.25
C GLU A 759 -20.20 6.08 -24.36
N GLU A 760 -21.31 6.82 -24.18
CA GLU A 760 -21.38 8.01 -23.32
C GLU A 760 -21.11 7.66 -21.84
N SER A 761 -21.31 6.40 -21.47
CA SER A 761 -20.94 5.88 -20.15
C SER A 761 -19.44 6.04 -19.84
N PHE A 762 -18.58 6.17 -20.86
CA PHE A 762 -17.14 6.26 -20.67
C PHE A 762 -16.76 7.64 -20.12
N ASP A 763 -17.36 8.70 -20.67
CA ASP A 763 -17.12 10.08 -20.23
C ASP A 763 -17.69 10.30 -18.82
N LEU A 764 -18.85 9.71 -18.51
CA LEU A 764 -19.45 9.73 -17.17
C LEU A 764 -18.62 8.99 -16.12
N ILE A 765 -17.91 7.91 -16.50
CA ILE A 765 -16.96 7.24 -15.61
C ILE A 765 -15.66 8.06 -15.47
N GLN A 766 -15.15 8.65 -16.56
CA GLN A 766 -13.93 9.45 -16.55
C GLN A 766 -14.08 10.82 -15.86
N SER A 767 -15.30 11.35 -15.73
CA SER A 767 -15.57 12.57 -14.94
C SER A 767 -15.41 12.36 -13.43
N LYS A 768 -15.24 11.12 -12.97
CA LYS A 768 -15.22 10.72 -11.55
C LYS A 768 -13.87 10.15 -11.13
N SER A 769 -13.66 10.07 -9.82
CA SER A 769 -12.47 9.44 -9.25
C SER A 769 -12.36 7.96 -9.63
N LYS A 770 -11.15 7.55 -10.01
CA LYS A 770 -10.84 6.19 -10.49
C LYS A 770 -11.28 5.12 -9.48
N PRO A 771 -12.23 4.24 -9.81
CA PRO A 771 -12.82 3.29 -8.85
C PRO A 771 -11.93 2.08 -8.61
N LEU A 772 -12.16 1.39 -7.49
CA LEU A 772 -11.46 0.14 -7.17
C LEU A 772 -11.80 -0.96 -8.18
N ALA A 773 -13.07 -1.09 -8.58
CA ALA A 773 -13.50 -2.01 -9.63
C ALA A 773 -14.30 -1.29 -10.73
N ALA A 774 -14.29 -1.83 -11.95
CA ALA A 774 -15.17 -1.41 -13.04
C ALA A 774 -15.74 -2.63 -13.76
N TYR A 775 -17.02 -2.57 -14.14
CA TYR A 775 -17.75 -3.70 -14.70
C TYR A 775 -18.41 -3.35 -16.04
N LEU A 776 -18.38 -4.29 -16.98
CA LEU A 776 -19.03 -4.17 -18.29
C LEU A 776 -19.76 -5.46 -18.64
N PHE A 777 -21.05 -5.39 -18.95
CA PHE A 777 -21.83 -6.48 -19.54
C PHE A 777 -22.15 -6.13 -21.00
N THR A 778 -21.61 -6.90 -21.95
CA THR A 778 -21.84 -6.77 -23.40
C THR A 778 -21.45 -8.07 -24.11
N THR A 779 -21.93 -8.30 -25.33
CA THR A 779 -21.33 -9.28 -26.25
C THR A 779 -20.48 -8.66 -27.36
N ASP A 780 -20.43 -7.33 -27.46
CA ASP A 780 -19.62 -6.59 -28.43
C ASP A 780 -18.13 -6.59 -28.02
N LYS A 781 -17.27 -7.00 -28.96
CA LYS A 781 -15.83 -7.13 -28.74
C LYS A 781 -15.02 -5.87 -28.98
N GLU A 782 -15.54 -4.91 -29.74
CA GLU A 782 -14.92 -3.60 -29.87
C GLU A 782 -15.32 -2.72 -28.68
N LEU A 783 -16.56 -2.81 -28.16
CA LEU A 783 -16.93 -2.15 -26.89
C LEU A 783 -16.11 -2.69 -25.71
N GLU A 784 -15.97 -4.02 -25.58
CA GLU A 784 -15.11 -4.68 -24.58
C GLU A 784 -13.67 -4.15 -24.62
N LYS A 785 -13.07 -4.13 -25.82
CA LYS A 785 -11.71 -3.65 -26.08
C LYS A 785 -11.55 -2.16 -25.82
N LYS A 786 -12.51 -1.33 -26.24
CA LYS A 786 -12.53 0.12 -26.01
C LYS A 786 -12.57 0.39 -24.50
N PHE A 787 -13.51 -0.22 -23.76
CA PHE A 787 -13.66 -0.06 -22.31
C PHE A 787 -12.37 -0.41 -21.55
N VAL A 788 -11.77 -1.57 -21.84
CA VAL A 788 -10.49 -2.01 -21.25
C VAL A 788 -9.33 -1.05 -21.56
N SER A 789 -9.35 -0.39 -22.73
CA SER A 789 -8.31 0.57 -23.13
C SER A 789 -8.53 2.01 -22.62
N THR A 790 -9.75 2.36 -22.23
CA THR A 790 -10.16 3.75 -21.94
C THR A 790 -10.47 3.98 -20.45
N ILE A 791 -10.97 2.98 -19.73
CA ILE A 791 -11.36 3.12 -18.31
C ILE A 791 -10.22 2.70 -17.38
N SER A 792 -9.87 3.58 -16.44
CA SER A 792 -8.80 3.35 -15.46
C SER A 792 -9.40 3.07 -14.07
N SER A 793 -9.33 1.81 -13.66
CA SER A 793 -9.74 1.29 -12.34
C SER A 793 -8.65 0.38 -11.75
N GLY A 794 -8.79 -0.02 -10.50
CA GLY A 794 -7.87 -0.98 -9.85
C GLY A 794 -7.97 -2.38 -10.45
N GLY A 795 -9.19 -2.92 -10.45
CA GLY A 795 -9.60 -4.15 -11.15
C GLY A 795 -10.71 -3.88 -12.16
N MET A 796 -10.91 -4.82 -13.08
CA MET A 796 -11.98 -4.76 -14.08
C MET A 796 -12.51 -6.15 -14.41
N VAL A 797 -13.83 -6.30 -14.60
CA VAL A 797 -14.44 -7.59 -14.98
C VAL A 797 -15.48 -7.40 -16.08
N VAL A 798 -15.40 -8.25 -17.11
CA VAL A 798 -16.33 -8.27 -18.23
C VAL A 798 -17.29 -9.45 -18.09
N ASN A 799 -18.58 -9.18 -18.23
CA ASN A 799 -19.72 -10.09 -18.09
C ASN A 799 -19.88 -10.78 -16.72
N ASP A 800 -19.20 -10.30 -15.68
CA ASP A 800 -19.37 -10.74 -14.28
C ASP A 800 -19.07 -9.59 -13.32
N THR A 801 -19.41 -9.75 -12.03
CA THR A 801 -18.99 -8.81 -10.97
C THR A 801 -18.21 -9.54 -9.88
N VAL A 802 -17.40 -8.81 -9.08
CA VAL A 802 -16.71 -9.28 -7.86
C VAL A 802 -15.64 -10.36 -8.08
N ILE A 803 -15.90 -11.41 -8.88
CA ILE A 803 -15.14 -12.67 -8.99
C ILE A 803 -13.63 -12.56 -9.26
N HIS A 804 -13.13 -11.45 -9.83
CA HIS A 804 -11.69 -11.24 -10.01
C HIS A 804 -10.86 -11.40 -8.72
N LEU A 805 -11.43 -11.03 -7.56
CA LEU A 805 -10.78 -11.17 -6.25
C LEU A 805 -10.46 -12.63 -5.89
N THR A 806 -11.16 -13.61 -6.46
CA THR A 806 -10.90 -15.03 -6.17
C THR A 806 -9.74 -15.60 -6.99
N ASN A 807 -9.21 -14.83 -7.95
CA ASN A 807 -8.10 -15.25 -8.79
C ASN A 807 -6.77 -14.69 -8.28
N HIS A 808 -6.10 -15.44 -7.40
CA HIS A 808 -4.79 -15.11 -6.83
C HIS A 808 -3.61 -15.00 -7.83
N THR A 809 -3.87 -15.05 -9.14
CA THR A 809 -2.90 -14.72 -10.20
C THR A 809 -3.04 -13.29 -10.74
N LEU A 810 -4.10 -12.58 -10.35
CA LEU A 810 -4.28 -11.15 -10.54
C LEU A 810 -3.82 -10.40 -9.27
N PRO A 811 -3.24 -9.20 -9.41
CA PRO A 811 -3.11 -8.29 -8.28
C PRO A 811 -4.49 -7.73 -7.93
N PHE A 812 -4.79 -7.62 -6.64
CA PHE A 812 -5.92 -6.86 -6.14
C PHE A 812 -5.39 -5.59 -5.46
N GLY A 813 -5.83 -4.42 -5.92
CA GLY A 813 -5.31 -3.12 -5.48
C GLY A 813 -5.97 -1.96 -6.22
N GLY A 814 -6.03 -0.79 -5.59
CA GLY A 814 -6.61 0.43 -6.18
C GLY A 814 -5.64 1.30 -7.00
N VAL A 815 -6.16 2.38 -7.59
CA VAL A 815 -5.35 3.36 -8.34
C VAL A 815 -5.88 4.79 -8.17
N GLY A 816 -5.07 5.67 -7.57
CA GLY A 816 -5.48 7.04 -7.24
C GLY A 816 -6.30 7.07 -5.96
N GLU A 817 -7.46 7.73 -5.96
CA GLU A 817 -8.33 7.80 -4.77
C GLU A 817 -8.85 6.42 -4.30
N SER A 818 -8.90 5.41 -5.18
CA SER A 818 -9.22 4.02 -4.80
C SER A 818 -8.04 3.24 -4.21
N GLY A 819 -6.81 3.75 -4.27
CA GLY A 819 -5.67 3.14 -3.59
C GLY A 819 -4.31 3.30 -4.26
N ILE A 820 -3.30 2.77 -3.58
CA ILE A 820 -1.93 2.61 -4.09
C ILE A 820 -1.29 1.33 -3.54
N GLY A 821 -0.66 0.56 -4.44
CA GLY A 821 -0.14 -0.78 -4.15
C GLY A 821 -1.11 -1.87 -4.61
N SER A 822 -0.81 -3.12 -4.26
CA SER A 822 -1.69 -4.27 -4.47
C SER A 822 -1.22 -5.46 -3.64
N TYR A 823 -2.11 -6.42 -3.42
CA TYR A 823 -1.87 -7.67 -2.70
C TYR A 823 -2.68 -8.84 -3.30
N HIS A 824 -3.00 -9.84 -2.48
CA HIS A 824 -3.36 -11.24 -2.76
C HIS A 824 -2.20 -12.13 -3.23
N GLY A 825 -2.13 -13.35 -2.69
CA GLY A 825 -1.21 -14.41 -3.13
C GLY A 825 0.26 -13.97 -3.23
N LYS A 826 0.83 -14.05 -4.44
CA LYS A 826 2.22 -13.63 -4.71
C LYS A 826 2.41 -12.12 -4.55
N PHE A 827 1.40 -11.32 -4.89
CA PHE A 827 1.45 -9.87 -4.72
C PHE A 827 1.46 -9.50 -3.22
N SER A 828 0.73 -10.22 -2.36
CA SER A 828 0.88 -10.09 -0.89
C SER A 828 2.32 -10.36 -0.44
N PHE A 829 2.94 -11.45 -0.91
CA PHE A 829 4.35 -11.74 -0.59
C PHE A 829 5.30 -10.61 -1.07
N ASP A 830 5.11 -10.10 -2.28
CA ASP A 830 5.95 -9.03 -2.83
C ASP A 830 5.74 -7.67 -2.13
N ALA A 831 4.50 -7.32 -1.76
CA ALA A 831 4.15 -6.06 -1.09
C ALA A 831 4.79 -5.88 0.29
N PHE A 832 5.14 -7.00 0.96
CA PHE A 832 5.83 -7.05 2.24
C PHE A 832 7.31 -7.48 2.13
N THR A 833 7.90 -7.42 0.92
CA THR A 833 9.27 -7.88 0.59
C THR A 833 10.08 -6.79 -0.10
N HIS A 834 11.31 -6.54 0.35
CA HIS A 834 12.30 -5.80 -0.44
C HIS A 834 12.93 -6.71 -1.51
N LYS A 835 13.12 -6.17 -2.72
CA LYS A 835 13.77 -6.84 -3.86
C LYS A 835 15.21 -6.36 -4.00
N LYS A 836 16.10 -6.95 -3.21
CA LYS A 836 17.52 -6.58 -3.20
C LYS A 836 18.23 -7.11 -4.45
N ALA A 837 18.71 -6.21 -5.29
CA ALA A 837 19.62 -6.55 -6.37
C ALA A 837 21.02 -6.90 -5.80
N VAL A 838 21.54 -8.06 -6.16
CA VAL A 838 22.88 -8.53 -5.78
C VAL A 838 23.67 -8.83 -7.05
N MET A 839 24.86 -8.25 -7.19
CA MET A 839 25.80 -8.54 -8.28
C MET A 839 27.09 -9.10 -7.72
N TYR A 840 27.54 -10.23 -8.26
CA TYR A 840 28.81 -10.86 -7.94
C TYR A 840 29.80 -10.60 -9.07
N ARG A 841 30.97 -10.05 -8.75
CA ARG A 841 32.13 -9.95 -9.64
C ARG A 841 33.33 -10.63 -8.99
N GLY A 842 34.11 -11.35 -9.80
CA GLY A 842 35.46 -11.74 -9.42
C GLY A 842 36.46 -10.61 -9.70
N PHE A 843 37.68 -10.74 -9.16
CA PHE A 843 38.79 -9.82 -9.42
C PHE A 843 39.45 -10.01 -10.80
N GLY A 844 39.07 -11.04 -11.56
CA GLY A 844 39.53 -11.27 -12.93
C GLY A 844 38.72 -10.49 -13.97
N GLY A 845 39.32 -10.25 -15.14
CA GLY A 845 38.65 -9.58 -16.27
C GLY A 845 38.31 -8.10 -16.00
N ASP A 846 39.12 -7.41 -15.21
CA ASP A 846 38.90 -6.00 -14.90
C ASP A 846 39.38 -5.07 -16.03
N ALA A 847 38.54 -4.08 -16.37
CA ALA A 847 38.73 -3.24 -17.53
C ALA A 847 39.47 -1.94 -17.14
N SER A 848 40.80 -1.95 -17.20
CA SER A 848 41.67 -0.82 -16.79
C SER A 848 41.38 0.52 -17.51
N ALA A 849 40.64 0.49 -18.62
CA ALA A 849 40.10 1.68 -19.29
C ALA A 849 39.08 2.46 -18.44
N ARG A 850 38.40 1.80 -17.48
CA ARG A 850 37.42 2.42 -16.57
C ARG A 850 38.03 3.23 -15.43
N TYR A 851 39.36 3.17 -15.27
CA TYR A 851 40.07 3.87 -14.20
C TYR A 851 40.85 5.09 -14.72
N PRO A 852 40.93 6.18 -13.95
CA PRO A 852 41.89 7.27 -14.19
C PRO A 852 43.36 6.80 -14.26
N PRO A 853 44.28 7.61 -14.82
CA PRO A 853 44.00 8.74 -15.69
C PRO A 853 43.38 8.26 -17.02
N TYR A 854 42.41 9.00 -17.55
CA TYR A 854 41.69 8.66 -18.79
C TYR A 854 42.47 9.13 -20.01
N THR A 855 43.50 8.39 -20.42
CA THR A 855 44.23 8.67 -21.66
C THR A 855 43.33 8.53 -22.90
N PRO A 856 43.64 9.18 -24.04
CA PRO A 856 42.83 9.07 -25.26
C PRO A 856 42.58 7.62 -25.70
N LYS A 857 43.56 6.72 -25.53
CA LYS A 857 43.41 5.28 -25.79
C LYS A 857 42.35 4.63 -24.89
N LYS A 858 42.36 4.93 -23.58
CA LYS A 858 41.32 4.45 -22.64
C LYS A 858 39.94 5.03 -22.98
N GLN A 859 39.86 6.32 -23.32
CA GLN A 859 38.61 6.98 -23.69
C GLN A 859 38.00 6.32 -24.93
N LYS A 860 38.76 6.19 -26.03
CA LYS A 860 38.29 5.51 -27.25
C LYS A 860 37.82 4.07 -26.98
N LEU A 861 38.58 3.30 -26.20
CA LEU A 861 38.23 1.92 -25.85
C LEU A 861 36.94 1.86 -25.02
N LEU A 862 36.79 2.72 -24.01
CA LEU A 862 35.59 2.78 -23.17
C LEU A 862 34.37 3.24 -23.99
N THR A 863 34.51 4.23 -24.87
CA THR A 863 33.44 4.68 -25.78
C THR A 863 33.03 3.58 -26.76
N ALA A 864 33.97 2.82 -27.32
CA ALA A 864 33.66 1.70 -28.22
C ALA A 864 32.88 0.60 -27.48
N LEU A 865 33.34 0.20 -26.29
CA LEU A 865 32.66 -0.79 -25.44
C LEU A 865 31.25 -0.33 -25.02
N LEU A 866 31.07 0.95 -24.68
CA LEU A 866 29.75 1.52 -24.34
C LEU A 866 28.80 1.60 -25.55
N LYS A 867 29.32 1.79 -26.77
CA LYS A 867 28.55 1.77 -28.02
C LYS A 867 28.26 0.36 -28.55
N GLY A 868 28.82 -0.69 -27.93
CA GLY A 868 28.78 -2.05 -28.48
C GLY A 868 29.67 -2.26 -29.71
N ASP A 869 30.56 -1.30 -30.02
CA ASP A 869 31.50 -1.39 -31.13
C ASP A 869 32.69 -2.28 -30.77
N ILE A 870 32.48 -3.59 -30.91
CA ILE A 870 33.48 -4.63 -30.65
C ILE A 870 34.67 -4.48 -31.61
N ILE A 871 34.46 -4.02 -32.85
CA ILE A 871 35.52 -3.85 -33.85
C ILE A 871 36.41 -2.66 -33.46
N GLY A 872 35.84 -1.50 -33.16
CA GLY A 872 36.56 -0.34 -32.65
C GLY A 872 37.29 -0.65 -31.32
N ALA A 873 36.68 -1.42 -30.42
CA ALA A 873 37.34 -1.86 -29.19
C ALA A 873 38.58 -2.72 -29.48
N ILE A 874 38.51 -3.65 -30.44
CA ILE A 874 39.65 -4.47 -30.88
C ILE A 874 40.72 -3.61 -31.56
N LEU A 875 40.35 -2.70 -32.47
CA LEU A 875 41.27 -1.81 -33.18
C LEU A 875 42.04 -0.89 -32.22
N VAL A 876 41.35 -0.33 -31.22
CA VAL A 876 41.98 0.48 -30.17
C VAL A 876 42.88 -0.40 -29.30
N LEU A 877 42.49 -1.61 -28.92
CA LEU A 877 43.38 -2.54 -28.17
C LEU A 877 44.68 -2.82 -28.95
N LEU A 878 44.56 -3.20 -30.22
CA LEU A 878 45.67 -3.41 -31.17
C LEU A 878 46.51 -2.15 -31.44
N GLY A 879 46.03 -0.97 -31.05
CA GLY A 879 46.74 0.31 -31.22
C GLY A 879 46.70 0.87 -32.63
N TRP A 880 45.71 0.48 -33.43
CA TRP A 880 45.51 0.97 -34.80
C TRP A 880 44.69 2.29 -34.84
N VAL A 881 44.10 2.69 -33.70
CA VAL A 881 43.24 3.89 -33.53
C VAL A 881 43.47 4.51 -32.14
#